data_AF-A0A7L1MZR2-F1
#
_entry.id   AF-A0A7L1MZR2-F1
#
_cell.length_a   1.000
_cell.length_b   1.000
_cell.length_c   1.000
_cell.angle_alpha   90.00
_cell.angle_beta   90.00
_cell.angle_gamma   90.00
#
_symmetry.space_group_name_H-M   'P 1'
#
loop_
_entity.id
_entity.type
_entity.pdbx_description
1 polymer ?
#
loop_
_entity_poly.entity_id
_entity_poly.type
_entity_poly.pdbx_seq_one_letter_code
_entity_poly.pdbx_strand_id
1 'polypeptide(L)'
;CLQIQRALLALTIPLETLQAVKGRMLQAMHKGLSRQTHAQADVRMLPTYVCSTPDGTEKGEFLVVEMCQNHVRTLWMALAGDGNQSPQITYKTFDMPEDIMQGKGEALFDFIAQSLRQFLDGIGRPQHHLPLGFVFPFSCRQTQLDKAELISWSKGFSCSDVEGRDVVQLLQSAINKQELYHVEVVALLNDTVGTMMTCSLSGKPCEIALIVDKGTNSCFMTEAHLVEMVEDSSGQMCVNTEWGYFGDDGALRDILTPYDHNVDKESSNPGTKRFEKLIGSLYLGEIVRHVLITLAAEKALFIGRNIAILRKKGSIKTQQILEIIDSEKGMAEAKRTLEALGLQPSEQDCCRVQQVCRMVLSRAAALCATGLAAILSYMCRSRELEHLSVNVAVDGDLYQGQSRFGEILQSVTGLLAPECSATLLPSVDGTGKGAAMVTAVALRLAAHRREVNELLAPLRLSRADLEHVQALMRQEMELGLKQETNDTSSLRMLPTYVCGTPDGTEQGDFLALDLGGTNFRVLVVRIAEDGIRMASEIYIIPINIMQGTGEALFDHIVNCIADFQLKHELMGQVLPLGFTFSFPCQQLGLDKAVLLSWTKGFSASGCVGQDVVQLLRQAAQRKQYSGLKVVAVVNDTVGTMMSCGHEDPKCEIGLIVGTGTNACYMEEMQNVGTVEGDEGRMCINMEWGAFGDNGCLNDFFTDFDRLVDEKTINPGRQRFEKLISGMYLGEIVRHILLTLVEKQLLFQGRPCPKLHTKDIFQTKFLSEIDGLAVQHVQTILQNLELKASFEDSALVREVCQTVSLRAAQLCAAGLAAVAEKMRQSRGLPHLAVTVGVDGTLYKMHPSFSKHIEQTLKYLAPHCAVTFLRSEDGSGKGAALVAAVACRGAE
;
A
#
# COMPACT_ATOMS: atom_id res chain seq x y z
N CYS A 1 10.68 33.92 54.22
CA CYS A 1 9.52 33.09 53.78
C CYS A 1 9.09 33.47 52.37
N LEU A 2 8.86 34.76 52.11
CA LEU A 2 8.46 35.30 50.81
C LEU A 2 9.39 34.91 49.63
N GLN A 3 10.72 34.94 49.83
CA GLN A 3 11.71 34.62 48.80
C GLN A 3 11.64 33.16 48.34
N ILE A 4 11.52 32.23 49.30
CA ILE A 4 11.37 30.79 49.04
C ILE A 4 10.04 30.53 48.33
N GLN A 5 8.94 31.11 48.81
CA GLN A 5 7.64 30.94 48.19
C GLN A 5 7.63 31.44 46.73
N ARG A 6 8.28 32.57 46.45
CA ARG A 6 8.46 33.07 45.08
C ARG A 6 9.26 32.11 44.20
N ALA A 7 10.35 31.53 44.72
CA ALA A 7 11.14 30.55 43.97
C ALA A 7 10.35 29.26 43.69
N LEU A 8 9.60 28.75 44.67
CA LEU A 8 8.77 27.56 44.51
C LEU A 8 7.61 27.81 43.53
N LEU A 9 6.97 28.98 43.59
CA LEU A 9 5.91 29.37 42.63
C LEU A 9 6.46 29.46 41.21
N ALA A 10 7.65 30.03 41.00
CA ALA A 10 8.29 30.10 39.69
C ALA A 10 8.62 28.71 39.11
N LEU A 11 8.84 27.71 39.97
CA LEU A 11 9.09 26.32 39.56
C LEU A 11 7.80 25.49 39.44
N THR A 12 6.64 26.06 39.74
CA THR A 12 5.34 25.38 39.64
C THR A 12 4.65 25.79 38.35
N ILE A 13 4.23 24.81 37.54
CA ILE A 13 3.49 25.07 36.30
C ILE A 13 2.03 24.66 36.51
N PRO A 14 1.07 25.60 36.43
CA PRO A 14 -0.35 25.28 36.53
C PRO A 14 -0.82 24.35 35.42
N LEU A 15 -1.85 23.54 35.69
CA LEU A 15 -2.39 22.58 34.72
C LEU A 15 -2.87 23.27 33.43
N GLU A 16 -3.44 24.46 33.53
CA GLU A 16 -3.88 25.28 32.39
C GLU A 16 -2.70 25.69 31.49
N THR A 17 -1.54 25.96 32.12
CA THR A 17 -0.31 26.29 31.38
C THR A 17 0.26 25.04 30.72
N LEU A 18 0.24 23.89 31.39
CA LEU A 18 0.62 22.60 30.78
C LEU A 18 -0.28 22.25 29.59
N GLN A 19 -1.59 22.54 29.68
CA GLN A 19 -2.52 22.37 28.55
C GLN A 19 -2.15 23.25 27.36
N ALA A 20 -1.74 24.51 27.60
CA ALA A 20 -1.25 25.40 26.55
C ALA A 20 0.08 24.93 25.94
N VAL A 21 1.00 24.40 26.77
CA VAL A 21 2.26 23.79 26.32
C VAL A 21 1.99 22.54 25.47
N LYS A 22 1.06 21.67 25.87
CA LYS A 22 0.60 20.53 25.07
C LYS A 22 0.08 20.98 23.69
N GLY A 23 -0.74 22.03 23.65
CA GLY A 23 -1.25 22.60 22.39
C GLY A 23 -0.12 23.07 21.46
N ARG A 24 0.91 23.73 22.01
CA ARG A 24 2.10 24.15 21.25
C ARG A 24 2.94 22.97 20.77
N MET A 25 3.12 21.94 21.60
CA MET A 25 3.82 20.71 21.21
C MET A 25 3.11 20.01 20.05
N LEU A 26 1.78 19.87 20.12
CA LEU A 26 0.98 19.33 19.01
C LEU A 26 1.22 20.10 17.71
N GLN A 27 1.21 21.44 17.74
CA GLN A 27 1.50 22.25 16.55
C GLN A 27 2.92 22.01 16.03
N ALA A 28 3.91 21.89 16.91
CA ALA A 28 5.29 21.60 16.52
C ALA A 28 5.42 20.22 15.87
N MET A 29 4.73 19.19 16.37
CA MET A 29 4.69 17.85 15.76
C MET A 29 4.10 17.88 14.34
N HIS A 30 2.98 18.60 14.13
CA HIS A 30 2.38 18.74 12.79
C HIS A 30 3.33 19.42 11.81
N LYS A 31 4.05 20.46 12.26
CA LYS A 31 5.08 21.12 11.43
C LYS A 31 6.22 20.17 11.08
N GLY A 32 6.66 19.36 12.04
CA GLY A 32 7.75 18.40 11.83
C GLY A 32 7.39 17.29 10.84
N LEU A 33 6.13 16.86 10.80
CA LEU A 33 5.68 15.80 9.88
C LEU A 33 5.41 16.29 8.45
N SER A 34 5.14 17.58 8.27
CA SER A 34 4.80 18.13 6.96
C SER A 34 6.02 18.52 6.13
N ARG A 35 6.04 18.10 4.86
CA ARG A 35 7.11 18.38 3.90
C ARG A 35 7.33 19.88 3.70
N GLN A 36 6.28 20.67 3.79
CA GLN A 36 6.33 22.13 3.57
C GLN A 36 6.98 22.88 4.73
N THR A 37 6.84 22.37 5.96
CA THR A 37 7.23 23.10 7.18
C THR A 37 8.33 22.42 7.99
N HIS A 38 8.72 21.19 7.64
CA HIS A 38 9.75 20.41 8.32
C HIS A 38 11.07 21.16 8.52
N ALA A 39 11.54 21.90 7.51
CA ALA A 39 12.80 22.65 7.59
C ALA A 39 12.80 23.77 8.65
N GLN A 40 11.63 24.23 9.09
CA GLN A 40 11.44 25.28 10.09
C GLN A 40 10.93 24.74 11.42
N ALA A 41 10.76 23.42 11.54
CA ALA A 41 10.21 22.79 12.73
C ALA A 41 11.31 22.53 13.77
N ASP A 42 11.08 22.98 15.00
CA ASP A 42 11.95 22.68 16.13
C ASP A 42 11.85 21.20 16.53
N VAL A 43 10.63 20.67 16.58
CA VAL A 43 10.37 19.23 16.78
C VAL A 43 10.52 18.56 15.42
N ARG A 44 11.64 17.85 15.24
CA ARG A 44 12.10 17.42 13.91
C ARG A 44 11.31 16.25 13.34
N MET A 45 10.68 15.41 14.17
CA MET A 45 9.86 14.28 13.72
C MET A 45 10.59 13.41 12.67
N LEU A 46 11.78 12.94 13.03
CA LEU A 46 12.68 12.22 12.14
C LEU A 46 12.14 10.81 11.83
N PRO A 47 11.97 10.46 10.55
CA PRO A 47 11.62 9.09 10.15
C PRO A 47 12.70 8.10 10.56
N THR A 48 12.30 6.95 11.12
CA THR A 48 13.25 5.90 11.54
C THR A 48 13.32 4.71 10.57
N TYR A 49 12.41 4.65 9.59
CA TYR A 49 12.24 3.52 8.67
C TYR A 49 11.92 2.17 9.35
N VAL A 50 11.53 2.20 10.62
CA VAL A 50 10.97 1.05 11.32
C VAL A 50 9.46 1.04 11.10
N CYS A 51 9.01 0.16 10.18
CA CYS A 51 7.65 0.21 9.65
C CYS A 51 6.65 -0.73 10.36
N SER A 52 7.10 -1.53 11.31
CA SER A 52 6.23 -2.49 12.01
C SER A 52 6.75 -2.80 13.41
N THR A 53 5.82 -3.14 14.30
CA THR A 53 6.13 -3.72 15.61
C THR A 53 6.31 -5.24 15.48
N PRO A 54 6.90 -5.91 16.49
CA PRO A 54 7.10 -7.34 16.46
C PRO A 54 5.77 -8.09 16.45
N ASP A 55 5.67 -9.17 15.69
CA ASP A 55 4.45 -10.00 15.61
C ASP A 55 4.65 -11.43 16.14
N GLY A 56 5.86 -11.78 16.56
CA GLY A 56 6.17 -13.10 17.13
C GLY A 56 6.71 -14.11 16.11
N THR A 57 6.70 -13.79 14.82
CA THR A 57 7.20 -14.67 13.75
C THR A 57 8.69 -14.47 13.46
N GLU A 58 9.32 -13.51 14.13
CA GLU A 58 10.74 -13.20 13.97
C GLU A 58 11.63 -14.38 14.39
N LYS A 59 12.57 -14.75 13.52
CA LYS A 59 13.47 -15.89 13.73
C LYS A 59 14.85 -15.63 13.14
N GLY A 60 15.88 -16.22 13.74
CA GLY A 60 17.27 -16.10 13.27
C GLY A 60 18.24 -15.68 14.38
N GLU A 61 19.48 -15.41 13.99
CA GLU A 61 20.56 -14.96 14.87
C GLU A 61 20.95 -13.53 14.52
N PHE A 62 21.07 -12.68 15.52
CA PHE A 62 21.25 -11.24 15.37
C PHE A 62 22.35 -10.72 16.27
N LEU A 63 23.21 -9.88 15.72
CA LEU A 63 24.16 -9.10 16.50
C LEU A 63 23.59 -7.72 16.79
N VAL A 64 23.99 -7.17 17.93
CA VAL A 64 23.66 -5.81 18.32
C VAL A 64 24.89 -5.14 18.90
N VAL A 65 25.07 -3.88 18.54
CA VAL A 65 25.99 -2.96 19.19
C VAL A 65 25.17 -1.81 19.74
N GLU A 66 25.22 -1.62 21.06
CA GLU A 66 24.66 -0.47 21.75
C GLU A 66 25.79 0.48 22.13
N MET A 67 25.75 1.70 21.59
CA MET A 67 26.60 2.79 22.07
C MET A 67 25.95 3.43 23.29
N CYS A 68 26.50 3.13 24.47
CA CYS A 68 26.13 3.81 25.70
C CYS A 68 27.09 4.98 25.95
N GLN A 69 26.91 5.67 27.07
CA GLN A 69 27.66 6.89 27.31
C GLN A 69 29.14 6.69 27.65
N ASN A 70 29.44 5.68 28.48
CA ASN A 70 30.80 5.40 28.97
C ASN A 70 31.24 3.97 28.64
N HIS A 71 30.44 3.24 27.86
CA HIS A 71 30.73 1.87 27.47
C HIS A 71 30.04 1.54 26.14
N VAL A 72 30.50 0.47 25.49
CA VAL A 72 29.83 -0.16 24.37
C VAL A 72 29.34 -1.51 24.86
N ARG A 73 28.08 -1.85 24.57
CA ARG A 73 27.54 -3.17 24.87
C ARG A 73 27.32 -3.91 23.55
N THR A 74 27.83 -5.12 23.46
CA THR A 74 27.60 -6.01 22.31
C THR A 74 26.73 -7.16 22.75
N LEU A 75 25.76 -7.53 21.93
CA LEU A 75 24.78 -8.56 22.23
C LEU A 75 24.60 -9.48 21.02
N TRP A 76 24.41 -10.76 21.29
CA TRP A 76 23.96 -11.76 20.33
C TRP A 76 22.62 -12.29 20.82
N MET A 77 21.64 -12.34 19.91
CA MET A 77 20.30 -12.82 20.19
C MET A 77 19.88 -13.85 19.14
N ALA A 78 19.44 -15.01 19.58
CA ALA A 78 18.74 -15.96 18.73
C ALA A 78 17.25 -15.99 19.04
N LEU A 79 16.44 -15.88 17.99
CA LEU A 79 14.99 -15.95 18.03
C LEU A 79 14.51 -17.24 17.36
N ALA A 80 13.61 -17.96 18.04
CA ALA A 80 13.07 -19.23 17.57
C ALA A 80 11.82 -19.09 16.67
N GLY A 81 11.22 -17.89 16.57
CA GLY A 81 9.92 -17.71 15.92
C GLY A 81 8.75 -18.31 16.69
N ASP A 82 8.90 -18.45 18.02
CA ASP A 82 7.93 -19.07 18.93
C ASP A 82 6.99 -18.05 19.60
N GLY A 83 6.69 -16.94 18.91
CA GLY A 83 6.00 -15.81 19.52
C GLY A 83 6.92 -14.92 20.35
N ASN A 84 8.24 -14.94 20.05
CA ASN A 84 9.28 -14.24 20.81
C ASN A 84 9.34 -14.62 22.30
N GLN A 85 8.91 -15.84 22.65
CA GLN A 85 8.78 -16.29 24.03
C GLN A 85 10.10 -16.78 24.63
N SER A 86 11.01 -17.29 23.80
CA SER A 86 12.25 -17.93 24.27
C SER A 86 13.52 -17.38 23.61
N PRO A 87 13.80 -16.06 23.66
CA PRO A 87 15.02 -15.51 23.07
C PRO A 87 16.27 -15.99 23.84
N GLN A 88 17.27 -16.52 23.13
CA GLN A 88 18.58 -16.80 23.72
C GLN A 88 19.47 -15.57 23.57
N ILE A 89 20.04 -15.09 24.68
CA ILE A 89 20.74 -13.80 24.71
C ILE A 89 22.08 -13.97 25.40
N THR A 90 23.14 -13.52 24.74
CA THR A 90 24.48 -13.37 25.32
C THR A 90 24.95 -11.94 25.07
N TYR A 91 25.52 -11.28 26.07
CA TYR A 91 26.04 -9.93 25.90
C TYR A 91 27.34 -9.70 26.68
N LYS A 92 28.07 -8.67 26.28
CA LYS A 92 29.28 -8.20 26.96
C LYS A 92 29.36 -6.68 26.90
N THR A 93 29.87 -6.09 27.99
CA THR A 93 30.09 -4.64 28.11
C THR A 93 31.57 -4.32 28.06
N PHE A 94 31.93 -3.25 27.38
CA PHE A 94 33.29 -2.77 27.19
C PHE A 94 33.37 -1.30 27.59
N ASP A 95 34.11 -1.00 28.66
CA ASP A 95 34.28 0.38 29.14
C ASP A 95 35.05 1.21 28.11
N MET A 96 34.48 2.36 27.77
CA MET A 96 35.05 3.28 26.78
C MET A 96 36.04 4.23 27.48
N PRO A 97 37.28 4.35 26.97
CA PRO A 97 38.24 5.34 27.45
C PRO A 97 37.72 6.78 27.36
N GLU A 98 38.03 7.62 28.36
CA GLU A 98 37.53 9.00 28.44
C GLU A 98 37.98 9.89 27.27
N ASP A 99 39.15 9.62 26.69
CA ASP A 99 39.73 10.37 25.58
C ASP A 99 39.01 10.13 24.24
N ILE A 100 38.27 9.02 24.10
CA ILE A 100 37.51 8.72 22.88
C ILE A 100 36.33 9.68 22.71
N MET A 101 35.64 10.06 23.79
CA MET A 101 34.40 10.85 23.73
C MET A 101 34.58 12.22 23.06
N GLN A 102 35.79 12.79 23.13
CA GLN A 102 36.16 14.09 22.57
C GLN A 102 37.32 13.97 21.55
N GLY A 103 37.58 12.75 21.06
CA GLY A 103 38.67 12.43 20.16
C GLY A 103 38.27 12.46 18.68
N LYS A 104 38.96 11.66 17.86
CA LYS A 104 38.59 11.46 16.45
C LYS A 104 37.48 10.43 16.31
N GLY A 105 36.55 10.66 15.39
CA GLY A 105 35.49 9.69 15.06
C GLY A 105 36.03 8.31 14.71
N GLU A 106 37.12 8.23 13.96
CA GLU A 106 37.78 6.96 13.63
C GLU A 106 38.13 6.14 14.87
N ALA A 107 38.66 6.76 15.93
CA ALA A 107 39.02 6.06 17.16
C ALA A 107 37.78 5.48 17.87
N LEU A 108 36.66 6.20 17.85
CA LEU A 108 35.39 5.72 18.41
C LEU A 108 34.88 4.48 17.65
N PHE A 109 34.78 4.55 16.32
CA PHE A 109 34.27 3.43 15.53
C PHE A 109 35.23 2.22 15.52
N ASP A 110 36.54 2.46 15.53
CA ASP A 110 37.54 1.39 15.66
C ASP A 110 37.42 0.71 17.04
N PHE A 111 37.19 1.45 18.13
CA PHE A 111 36.93 0.88 19.45
C PHE A 111 35.66 0.03 19.49
N ILE A 112 34.58 0.50 18.87
CA ILE A 112 33.32 -0.26 18.75
C ILE A 112 33.57 -1.58 17.98
N ALA A 113 34.26 -1.52 16.84
CA ALA A 113 34.55 -2.70 16.04
C ALA A 113 35.49 -3.69 16.76
N GLN A 114 36.47 -3.21 17.52
CA GLN A 114 37.34 -4.05 18.35
C GLN A 114 36.55 -4.75 19.47
N SER A 115 35.62 -4.03 20.11
CA SER A 115 34.71 -4.58 21.12
C SER A 115 33.88 -5.72 20.54
N LEU A 116 33.32 -5.51 19.34
CA LEU A 116 32.56 -6.53 18.61
C LEU A 116 33.41 -7.76 18.28
N ARG A 117 34.64 -7.57 17.78
CA ARG A 117 35.58 -8.67 17.53
C ARG A 117 35.85 -9.47 18.80
N GLN A 118 36.20 -8.79 19.89
CA GLN A 118 36.50 -9.45 21.16
C GLN A 118 35.28 -10.21 21.72
N PHE A 119 34.07 -9.73 21.47
CA PHE A 119 32.85 -10.44 21.81
C PHE A 119 32.64 -11.71 20.97
N LEU A 120 32.79 -11.61 19.65
CA LEU A 120 32.69 -12.75 18.73
C LEU A 120 33.72 -13.84 19.04
N ASP A 121 34.94 -13.45 19.42
CA ASP A 121 35.99 -14.36 19.90
C ASP A 121 35.53 -15.16 21.12
N GLY A 122 34.77 -14.53 22.02
CA GLY A 122 34.25 -15.16 23.24
C GLY A 122 33.11 -16.15 22.99
N ILE A 123 32.35 -16.00 21.90
CA ILE A 123 31.22 -16.87 21.55
C ILE A 123 31.52 -17.86 20.42
N GLY A 124 32.79 -17.99 20.01
CA GLY A 124 33.24 -19.03 19.07
C GLY A 124 33.24 -18.64 17.58
N ARG A 125 33.15 -17.34 17.25
CA ARG A 125 33.19 -16.77 15.89
C ARG A 125 32.32 -17.53 14.86
N PRO A 126 30.99 -17.36 14.89
CA PRO A 126 30.14 -17.89 13.82
C PRO A 126 30.60 -17.34 12.47
N GLN A 127 30.70 -18.20 11.44
CA GLN A 127 31.21 -17.79 10.11
C GLN A 127 30.10 -17.56 9.05
N HIS A 128 28.84 -17.69 9.44
CA HIS A 128 27.71 -17.37 8.56
C HIS A 128 27.43 -15.86 8.58
N HIS A 129 26.54 -15.40 7.70
CA HIS A 129 26.12 -14.00 7.65
C HIS A 129 25.41 -13.58 8.94
N LEU A 130 25.90 -12.52 9.58
CA LEU A 130 25.39 -12.02 10.85
C LEU A 130 24.85 -10.58 10.68
N PRO A 131 23.52 -10.40 10.65
CA PRO A 131 22.92 -9.07 10.61
C PRO A 131 23.11 -8.36 11.95
N LEU A 132 23.55 -7.10 11.89
CA LEU A 132 23.85 -6.25 13.04
C LEU A 132 22.89 -5.06 13.13
N GLY A 133 22.22 -4.94 14.28
CA GLY A 133 21.51 -3.74 14.69
C GLY A 133 22.42 -2.79 15.49
N PHE A 134 22.50 -1.53 15.10
CA PHE A 134 23.32 -0.52 15.76
C PHE A 134 22.44 0.50 16.49
N VAL A 135 22.50 0.50 17.83
CA VAL A 135 21.85 1.52 18.65
C VAL A 135 22.79 2.69 18.85
N PHE A 136 22.38 3.83 18.30
CA PHE A 136 23.14 5.06 18.29
C PHE A 136 22.26 6.20 18.85
N PRO A 137 22.43 6.59 20.12
CA PRO A 137 21.49 7.44 20.86
C PRO A 137 21.67 8.94 20.57
N PHE A 138 21.83 9.29 19.29
CA PHE A 138 22.03 10.65 18.80
C PHE A 138 21.09 10.97 17.64
N SER A 139 20.82 12.26 17.43
CA SER A 139 19.95 12.74 16.37
C SER A 139 20.57 12.46 15.00
N CYS A 140 19.97 11.54 14.24
CA CYS A 140 20.42 11.17 12.90
C CYS A 140 19.34 11.42 11.86
N ARG A 141 19.74 11.92 10.69
CA ARG A 141 18.89 11.99 9.50
C ARG A 141 18.99 10.67 8.76
N GLN A 142 17.97 9.84 8.87
CA GLN A 142 17.90 8.57 8.14
C GLN A 142 17.24 8.76 6.77
N THR A 143 17.72 8.02 5.78
CA THR A 143 17.05 7.87 4.47
C THR A 143 16.62 6.43 4.20
N GLN A 144 17.21 5.49 4.94
CA GLN A 144 16.91 4.06 4.96
C GLN A 144 17.21 3.53 6.36
N LEU A 145 16.78 2.29 6.65
CA LEU A 145 17.03 1.67 7.95
C LEU A 145 18.53 1.51 8.25
N ASP A 146 19.34 1.26 7.23
CA ASP A 146 20.79 1.04 7.24
C ASP A 146 21.60 2.28 6.80
N LYS A 147 20.99 3.46 6.73
CA LYS A 147 21.65 4.68 6.25
C LYS A 147 21.28 5.92 7.05
N ALA A 148 22.25 6.51 7.74
CA ALA A 148 21.99 7.56 8.71
C ALA A 148 23.12 8.59 8.85
N GLU A 149 22.82 9.86 8.57
CA GLU A 149 23.78 10.96 8.78
C GLU A 149 23.64 11.54 10.18
N LEU A 150 24.73 11.62 10.94
CA LEU A 150 24.72 12.30 12.25
C LEU A 150 24.45 13.79 12.06
N ILE A 151 23.41 14.33 12.70
CA ILE A 151 23.10 15.76 12.62
C ILE A 151 24.01 16.58 13.53
N SER A 152 24.14 16.16 14.79
CA SER A 152 24.96 16.86 15.78
C SER A 152 25.19 16.00 17.02
N TRP A 153 26.36 16.12 17.62
CA TRP A 153 26.62 15.49 18.91
C TRP A 153 25.82 16.08 20.06
N SER A 154 25.61 15.26 21.10
CA SER A 154 24.99 15.68 22.36
C SER A 154 25.51 14.85 23.53
N LYS A 155 24.94 15.02 24.73
CA LYS A 155 25.25 14.20 25.93
C LYS A 155 26.75 14.17 26.34
N GLY A 156 27.54 15.17 25.91
CA GLY A 156 28.96 15.32 26.23
C GLY A 156 29.93 14.73 25.21
N PHE A 157 29.44 14.17 24.10
CA PHE A 157 30.27 13.74 22.98
C PHE A 157 30.63 14.91 22.06
N SER A 158 31.82 14.85 21.45
CA SER A 158 32.27 15.80 20.44
C SER A 158 33.42 15.20 19.61
N CYS A 159 33.15 14.08 18.92
CA CYS A 159 34.15 13.43 18.08
C CYS A 159 34.29 14.16 16.74
N SER A 160 35.52 14.45 16.30
CA SER A 160 35.77 15.07 14.99
C SER A 160 35.44 14.12 13.83
N ASP A 161 35.11 14.67 12.66
CA ASP A 161 34.96 13.94 11.40
C ASP A 161 33.81 12.90 11.39
N VAL A 162 32.73 13.16 12.14
CA VAL A 162 31.50 12.31 12.18
C VAL A 162 30.23 13.08 11.79
N GLU A 163 30.05 14.31 12.26
CA GLU A 163 28.85 15.11 11.92
C GLU A 163 28.72 15.30 10.40
N GLY A 164 27.51 15.12 9.88
CA GLY A 164 27.21 15.14 8.45
C GLY A 164 27.66 13.91 7.66
N ARG A 165 28.17 12.86 8.33
CA ARG A 165 28.57 11.60 7.69
C ARG A 165 27.65 10.45 8.08
N ASP A 166 27.61 9.46 7.21
CA ASP A 166 26.89 8.22 7.43
C ASP A 166 27.56 7.36 8.51
N VAL A 167 26.93 7.27 9.68
CA VAL A 167 27.48 6.54 10.83
C VAL A 167 27.41 5.03 10.63
N VAL A 168 26.50 4.53 9.80
CA VAL A 168 26.44 3.10 9.45
C VAL A 168 27.64 2.75 8.58
N GLN A 169 27.95 3.57 7.59
CA GLN A 169 29.13 3.39 6.76
C GLN A 169 30.43 3.48 7.56
N LEU A 170 30.51 4.41 8.53
CA LEU A 170 31.65 4.53 9.43
C LEU A 170 31.87 3.26 10.26
N LEU A 171 30.80 2.73 10.87
CA LEU A 171 30.86 1.50 11.63
C LEU A 171 31.20 0.29 10.74
N GLN A 172 30.53 0.13 9.59
CA GLN A 172 30.80 -0.96 8.65
C GLN A 172 32.26 -0.94 8.17
N SER A 173 32.81 0.24 7.92
CA SER A 173 34.23 0.40 7.55
C SER A 173 35.16 -0.06 8.67
N ALA A 174 34.87 0.29 9.93
CA ALA A 174 35.64 -0.15 11.09
C ALA A 174 35.53 -1.66 11.33
N ILE A 175 34.35 -2.25 11.16
CA ILE A 175 34.12 -3.71 11.22
C ILE A 175 34.95 -4.42 10.15
N ASN A 176 34.97 -3.91 8.92
CA ASN A 176 35.76 -4.47 7.82
C ASN A 176 37.27 -4.38 8.08
N LYS A 177 37.76 -3.32 8.75
CA LYS A 177 39.16 -3.23 9.21
C LYS A 177 39.52 -4.33 10.23
N GLN A 178 38.54 -4.87 10.95
CA GLN A 178 38.70 -6.00 11.87
C GLN A 178 38.58 -7.37 11.19
N GLU A 179 38.48 -7.42 9.86
CA GLU A 179 38.33 -8.64 9.04
C GLU A 179 37.00 -9.39 9.30
N LEU A 180 35.97 -8.68 9.78
CA LEU A 180 34.64 -9.24 10.08
C LEU A 180 33.67 -9.07 8.89
N TYR A 181 34.05 -9.51 7.69
CA TYR A 181 33.27 -9.29 6.45
C TYR A 181 31.90 -9.98 6.40
N HIS A 182 31.64 -10.95 7.30
CA HIS A 182 30.36 -11.65 7.41
C HIS A 182 29.36 -10.90 8.30
N VAL A 183 29.77 -9.80 8.95
CA VAL A 183 28.91 -8.94 9.76
C VAL A 183 28.48 -7.74 8.93
N GLU A 184 27.16 -7.56 8.81
CA GLU A 184 26.56 -6.47 8.05
C GLU A 184 25.70 -5.62 8.96
N VAL A 185 25.94 -4.30 8.99
CA VAL A 185 25.07 -3.36 9.70
C VAL A 185 23.80 -3.13 8.87
N VAL A 186 22.70 -3.74 9.28
CA VAL A 186 21.42 -3.72 8.52
C VAL A 186 20.39 -2.76 9.10
N ALA A 187 20.62 -2.25 10.31
CA ALA A 187 19.74 -1.29 10.95
C ALA A 187 20.48 -0.36 11.89
N LEU A 188 20.16 0.93 11.81
CA LEU A 188 20.48 1.92 12.82
C LEU A 188 19.19 2.38 13.51
N LEU A 189 19.25 2.44 14.83
CA LEU A 189 18.13 2.89 15.65
C LEU A 189 18.57 3.84 16.75
N ASN A 190 17.65 4.75 17.10
CA ASN A 190 17.75 5.56 18.30
C ASN A 190 17.41 4.71 19.55
N ASP A 191 17.89 5.13 20.71
CA ASP A 191 17.60 4.50 22.01
C ASP A 191 16.09 4.43 22.28
N THR A 192 15.33 5.47 21.93
CA THR A 192 13.85 5.44 22.04
C THR A 192 13.23 4.27 21.28
N VAL A 193 13.64 4.03 20.04
CA VAL A 193 13.11 2.96 19.19
C VAL A 193 13.49 1.58 19.75
N GLY A 194 14.74 1.42 20.19
CA GLY A 194 15.20 0.19 20.84
C GLY A 194 14.42 -0.11 22.13
N THR A 195 14.13 0.91 22.94
CA THR A 195 13.27 0.78 24.13
C THR A 195 11.84 0.38 23.77
N MET A 196 11.24 1.02 22.75
CA MET A 196 9.89 0.68 22.26
C MET A 196 9.79 -0.79 21.89
N MET A 197 10.76 -1.28 21.11
CA MET A 197 10.76 -2.64 20.60
C MET A 197 11.12 -3.66 21.67
N THR A 198 11.96 -3.31 22.65
CA THR A 198 12.27 -4.18 23.79
C THR A 198 11.01 -4.47 24.62
N CYS A 199 10.23 -3.45 24.94
CA CYS A 199 8.98 -3.63 25.69
C CYS A 199 7.86 -4.26 24.86
N SER A 200 8.05 -4.40 23.54
CA SER A 200 7.08 -5.04 22.63
C SER A 200 7.28 -6.55 22.47
N LEU A 201 8.29 -7.14 23.11
CA LEU A 201 8.59 -8.57 23.01
C LEU A 201 7.54 -9.46 23.68
N SER A 202 6.83 -8.94 24.68
CA SER A 202 5.86 -9.70 25.46
C SER A 202 4.54 -8.96 25.58
N GLY A 203 3.44 -9.60 25.16
CA GLY A 203 2.10 -9.05 25.27
C GLY A 203 1.76 -8.07 24.13
N LYS A 204 0.95 -7.06 24.41
CA LYS A 204 0.57 -6.04 23.42
C LYS A 204 1.78 -5.13 23.15
N PRO A 205 2.18 -4.93 21.87
CA PRO A 205 3.30 -4.06 21.52
C PRO A 205 3.16 -2.64 22.07
N CYS A 206 4.29 -2.03 22.41
CA CYS A 206 4.37 -0.60 22.69
C CYS A 206 4.37 0.18 21.37
N GLU A 207 3.60 1.26 21.33
CA GLU A 207 3.57 2.16 20.16
C GLU A 207 4.19 3.52 20.47
N ILE A 208 4.63 3.74 21.71
CA ILE A 208 5.34 4.93 22.17
C ILE A 208 6.51 4.46 23.03
N ALA A 209 7.64 5.15 22.94
CA ALA A 209 8.70 5.05 23.93
C ALA A 209 9.13 6.41 24.46
N LEU A 210 9.59 6.40 25.70
CA LEU A 210 10.04 7.56 26.45
C LEU A 210 11.40 7.27 27.07
N ILE A 211 12.38 8.11 26.76
CA ILE A 211 13.70 8.11 27.43
C ILE A 211 13.76 9.32 28.34
N VAL A 212 14.06 9.10 29.62
CA VAL A 212 14.26 10.14 30.63
C VAL A 212 15.53 9.85 31.42
N ASP A 213 16.67 10.10 30.78
CA ASP A 213 18.01 9.85 31.30
C ASP A 213 18.77 11.19 31.47
N LYS A 214 20.05 11.27 31.06
CA LYS A 214 20.77 12.54 30.97
C LYS A 214 20.10 13.55 30.03
N GLY A 215 19.47 13.07 28.97
CA GLY A 215 18.58 13.84 28.12
C GLY A 215 17.13 13.40 28.29
N THR A 216 16.31 13.76 27.32
CA THR A 216 14.98 13.17 27.17
C THR A 216 14.59 13.18 25.71
N ASN A 217 13.97 12.09 25.27
CA ASN A 217 13.46 11.94 23.91
C ASN A 217 12.25 11.00 23.90
N SER A 218 11.51 11.00 22.79
CA SER A 218 10.41 10.06 22.57
C SER A 218 10.29 9.66 21.10
N CYS A 219 9.80 8.46 20.86
CA CYS A 219 9.35 8.01 19.54
C CYS A 219 7.95 7.42 19.63
N PHE A 220 7.26 7.34 18.50
CA PHE A 220 5.94 6.71 18.42
C PHE A 220 5.62 6.19 17.02
N MET A 221 4.70 5.23 16.92
CA MET A 221 4.17 4.70 15.67
C MET A 221 3.06 5.59 15.12
N THR A 222 3.19 6.01 13.86
CA THR A 222 2.16 6.76 13.12
C THR A 222 1.93 6.15 11.74
N GLU A 223 0.86 6.54 11.07
CA GLU A 223 0.58 6.09 9.70
C GLU A 223 1.61 6.70 8.74
N ALA A 224 2.22 5.89 7.86
CA ALA A 224 3.32 6.32 7.00
C ALA A 224 2.94 7.48 6.08
N HIS A 225 1.69 7.52 5.60
CA HIS A 225 1.19 8.63 4.77
C HIS A 225 1.14 9.99 5.49
N LEU A 226 1.18 10.02 6.83
CA LEU A 226 1.26 11.25 7.62
C LEU A 226 2.71 11.77 7.73
N VAL A 227 3.70 10.95 7.37
CA VAL A 227 5.12 11.30 7.37
C VAL A 227 5.51 11.78 5.97
N GLU A 228 5.11 13.01 5.62
CA GLU A 228 5.24 13.55 4.26
C GLU A 228 6.70 13.65 3.76
N MET A 229 7.69 13.51 4.65
CA MET A 229 9.12 13.50 4.33
C MET A 229 9.59 12.21 3.67
N VAL A 230 8.81 11.13 3.71
CA VAL A 230 9.15 9.83 3.10
C VAL A 230 8.28 9.60 1.86
N GLU A 231 8.84 8.94 0.84
CA GLU A 231 8.09 8.59 -0.39
C GLU A 231 7.17 7.38 -0.18
N ASP A 232 7.61 6.42 0.64
CA ASP A 232 6.78 5.31 1.06
C ASP A 232 5.69 5.79 2.01
N SER A 233 4.45 5.71 1.55
CA SER A 233 3.24 6.14 2.27
C SER A 233 2.43 4.96 2.78
N SER A 234 2.97 3.74 2.69
CA SER A 234 2.24 2.52 3.02
C SER A 234 2.50 2.02 4.44
N GLY A 235 1.44 1.62 5.14
CA GLY A 235 1.49 1.05 6.49
C GLY A 235 1.80 2.09 7.56
N GLN A 236 2.56 1.68 8.57
CA GLN A 236 2.98 2.54 9.68
C GLN A 236 4.48 2.84 9.64
N MET A 237 4.90 3.84 10.41
CA MET A 237 6.29 4.21 10.59
C MET A 237 6.52 4.72 12.02
N CYS A 238 7.59 4.26 12.65
CA CYS A 238 8.07 4.86 13.87
C CYS A 238 8.76 6.20 13.55
N VAL A 239 8.38 7.24 14.28
CA VAL A 239 8.94 8.58 14.17
C VAL A 239 9.65 8.93 15.47
N ASN A 240 10.92 9.32 15.37
CA ASN A 240 11.68 9.89 16.48
C ASN A 240 11.36 11.39 16.57
N THR A 241 10.74 11.82 17.67
CA THR A 241 10.26 13.21 17.82
C THR A 241 11.41 14.22 17.86
N GLU A 242 12.56 13.84 18.42
CA GLU A 242 13.62 14.77 18.82
C GLU A 242 13.05 15.95 19.63
N TRP A 243 12.09 15.68 20.52
CA TRP A 243 11.36 16.74 21.22
C TRP A 243 12.21 17.59 22.15
N GLY A 244 13.48 17.24 22.36
CA GLY A 244 14.40 17.99 23.21
C GLY A 244 14.59 19.41 22.71
N TYR A 245 14.48 19.62 21.39
CA TYR A 245 14.55 20.92 20.71
C TYR A 245 13.29 21.79 20.86
N PHE A 246 12.21 21.26 21.44
CA PHE A 246 10.97 22.03 21.61
C PHE A 246 11.21 23.33 22.39
N GLY A 247 10.75 24.46 21.83
CA GLY A 247 10.90 25.78 22.44
C GLY A 247 12.19 26.51 22.12
N ASP A 248 13.03 25.99 21.22
CA ASP A 248 14.22 26.67 20.71
C ASP A 248 13.83 27.95 19.93
N ASP A 249 12.68 27.95 19.24
CA ASP A 249 11.99 29.09 18.62
C ASP A 249 11.38 30.09 19.60
N GLY A 250 11.38 29.77 20.90
CA GLY A 250 10.80 30.59 21.96
C GLY A 250 9.38 30.19 22.36
N ALA A 251 8.84 29.07 21.87
CA ALA A 251 7.51 28.56 22.23
C ALA A 251 7.36 28.24 23.73
N LEU A 252 8.44 28.16 24.50
CA LEU A 252 8.42 27.92 25.96
C LEU A 252 8.73 29.17 26.80
N ARG A 253 8.83 30.36 26.20
CA ARG A 253 9.33 31.59 26.87
C ARG A 253 8.57 31.95 28.16
N ASP A 254 7.28 31.66 28.23
CA ASP A 254 6.39 31.93 29.36
C ASP A 254 6.60 31.01 30.56
N ILE A 255 7.24 29.84 30.38
CA ILE A 255 7.52 28.89 31.46
C ILE A 255 9.01 28.85 31.87
N LEU A 256 9.89 29.52 31.12
CA LEU A 256 11.31 29.59 31.45
C LEU A 256 11.56 30.52 32.63
N THR A 257 12.35 30.04 33.59
CA THR A 257 12.77 30.82 34.76
C THR A 257 14.18 31.40 34.55
N PRO A 258 14.60 32.40 35.35
CA PRO A 258 15.99 32.86 35.35
C PRO A 258 17.01 31.74 35.61
N TYR A 259 16.63 30.70 36.36
CA TYR A 259 17.48 29.53 36.62
C TYR A 259 17.72 28.74 35.34
N ASP A 260 16.66 28.53 34.55
CA ASP A 260 16.73 27.80 33.27
C ASP A 260 17.61 28.56 32.26
N HIS A 261 17.50 29.89 32.19
CA HIS A 261 18.37 30.72 31.36
C HIS A 261 19.85 30.63 31.75
N ASN A 262 20.17 30.55 33.04
CA ASN A 262 21.55 30.37 33.49
C ASN A 262 22.08 28.98 33.13
N VAL A 263 21.28 27.93 33.31
CA VAL A 263 21.63 26.56 32.90
C VAL A 263 21.86 26.48 31.39
N ASP A 264 21.00 27.11 30.59
CA ASP A 264 21.14 27.17 29.13
C ASP A 264 22.45 27.87 28.73
N LYS A 265 22.75 29.03 29.34
CA LYS A 265 23.97 29.80 29.07
C LYS A 265 25.25 29.06 29.46
N GLU A 266 25.22 28.27 30.53
CA GLU A 266 26.37 27.47 31.00
C GLU A 266 26.47 26.09 30.31
N SER A 267 25.51 25.72 29.48
CA SER A 267 25.52 24.45 28.74
C SER A 267 26.53 24.47 27.59
N SER A 268 26.86 23.29 27.05
CA SER A 268 27.74 23.16 25.88
C SER A 268 27.09 23.65 24.58
N ASN A 269 25.77 23.85 24.58
CA ASN A 269 24.97 24.19 23.41
C ASN A 269 23.89 25.25 23.73
N PRO A 270 24.28 26.48 24.12
CA PRO A 270 23.32 27.52 24.51
C PRO A 270 22.29 27.82 23.42
N GLY A 271 21.03 28.00 23.82
CA GLY A 271 19.93 28.32 22.91
C GLY A 271 19.30 27.14 22.17
N THR A 272 19.84 25.92 22.34
CA THR A 272 19.32 24.69 21.73
C THR A 272 18.89 23.68 22.78
N LYS A 273 18.04 22.71 22.42
CA LYS A 273 17.58 21.63 23.31
C LYS A 273 16.94 22.17 24.61
N ARG A 274 16.17 23.26 24.53
CA ARG A 274 15.63 23.91 25.74
C ARG A 274 14.66 23.04 26.51
N PHE A 275 13.80 22.26 25.85
CA PHE A 275 12.91 21.33 26.54
C PHE A 275 13.66 20.22 27.26
N GLU A 276 14.71 19.67 26.62
CA GLU A 276 15.59 18.67 27.24
C GLU A 276 16.21 19.20 28.53
N LYS A 277 16.67 20.47 28.52
CA LYS A 277 17.29 21.14 29.68
C LYS A 277 16.37 21.31 30.88
N LEU A 278 15.05 21.26 30.69
CA LEU A 278 14.07 21.35 31.78
C LEU A 278 13.79 20.00 32.45
N ILE A 279 14.18 18.89 31.81
CA ILE A 279 13.76 17.53 32.19
C ILE A 279 14.96 16.62 32.48
N GLY A 280 15.95 16.61 31.58
CA GLY A 280 17.06 15.66 31.59
C GLY A 280 17.90 15.72 32.86
N SER A 281 18.35 14.55 33.33
CA SER A 281 19.12 14.39 34.56
C SER A 281 20.45 15.12 34.54
N LEU A 282 20.98 15.47 33.36
CA LEU A 282 22.18 16.29 33.24
C LEU A 282 21.98 17.72 33.79
N TYR A 283 20.75 18.21 33.82
CA TYR A 283 20.43 19.62 34.05
C TYR A 283 19.70 19.88 35.37
N LEU A 284 18.98 18.91 35.94
CA LEU A 284 18.20 19.11 37.18
C LEU A 284 19.08 19.55 38.36
N GLY A 285 20.27 18.95 38.52
CA GLY A 285 21.30 19.37 39.48
C GLY A 285 21.66 20.84 39.38
N GLU A 286 21.84 21.32 38.15
CA GLU A 286 22.24 22.70 37.86
C GLU A 286 21.09 23.69 38.08
N ILE A 287 19.85 23.31 37.76
CA ILE A 287 18.66 24.12 38.08
C ILE A 287 18.58 24.31 39.59
N VAL A 288 18.68 23.24 40.38
CA VAL A 288 18.69 23.33 41.85
C VAL A 288 19.83 24.22 42.32
N ARG A 289 21.06 24.03 41.80
CA ARG A 289 22.22 24.84 42.16
C ARG A 289 21.99 26.34 41.95
N HIS A 290 21.43 26.74 40.81
CA HIS A 290 21.12 28.15 40.50
C HIS A 290 20.01 28.72 41.39
N VAL A 291 19.01 27.90 41.74
CA VAL A 291 18.00 28.28 42.73
C VAL A 291 18.65 28.52 44.09
N LEU A 292 19.55 27.63 44.55
CA LEU A 292 20.23 27.78 45.83
C LEU A 292 21.15 29.00 45.87
N ILE A 293 21.89 29.29 44.79
CA ILE A 293 22.70 30.52 44.69
C ILE A 293 21.83 31.76 44.86
N THR A 294 20.70 31.80 44.16
CA THR A 294 19.79 32.95 44.18
C THR A 294 19.20 33.16 45.56
N LEU A 295 18.70 32.08 46.19
CA LEU A 295 18.13 32.13 47.53
C LEU A 295 19.17 32.49 48.59
N ALA A 296 20.41 32.03 48.45
CA ALA A 296 21.50 32.39 49.35
C ALA A 296 21.89 33.88 49.20
N ALA A 297 21.94 34.40 47.97
CA ALA A 297 22.18 35.82 47.70
C ALA A 297 21.08 36.72 48.31
N GLU A 298 19.84 36.22 48.35
CA GLU A 298 18.69 36.87 48.97
C GLU A 298 18.62 36.68 50.50
N LYS A 299 19.63 36.05 51.11
CA LYS A 299 19.68 35.69 52.54
C LYS A 299 18.49 34.83 52.98
N ALA A 300 17.92 34.04 52.07
CA ALA A 300 16.84 33.10 52.32
C ALA A 300 17.34 31.67 52.62
N LEU A 301 18.61 31.37 52.33
CA LEU A 301 19.32 30.15 52.70
C LEU A 301 20.73 30.46 53.18
N PHE A 302 21.28 29.61 54.03
CA PHE A 302 22.70 29.61 54.43
C PHE A 302 23.19 30.98 55.00
N ILE A 303 22.37 31.62 55.83
CA ILE A 303 22.65 32.97 56.36
C ILE A 303 23.99 32.98 57.10
N GLY A 304 24.92 33.83 56.66
CA GLY A 304 26.25 33.97 57.27
C GLY A 304 27.25 32.86 56.92
N ARG A 305 26.96 32.02 55.92
CA ARG A 305 27.85 30.93 55.46
C ARG A 305 28.54 31.27 54.14
N ASN A 306 29.68 30.62 53.88
CA ASN A 306 30.39 30.73 52.61
C ASN A 306 29.78 29.80 51.55
N ILE A 307 29.19 30.39 50.51
CA ILE A 307 28.51 29.67 49.42
C ILE A 307 29.38 29.51 48.15
N ALA A 308 30.68 29.82 48.20
CA ALA A 308 31.56 29.81 47.02
C ALA A 308 31.54 28.47 46.28
N ILE A 309 31.37 27.35 47.00
CA ILE A 309 31.27 26.01 46.42
C ILE A 309 30.10 25.87 45.44
N LEU A 310 28.97 26.54 45.69
CA LEU A 310 27.78 26.49 44.81
C LEU A 310 28.01 27.18 43.47
N ARG A 311 29.04 28.04 43.36
CA ARG A 311 29.44 28.64 42.08
C ARG A 311 30.20 27.66 41.17
N LYS A 312 30.66 26.52 41.69
CA LYS A 312 31.30 25.48 40.90
C LYS A 312 30.21 24.66 40.19
N LYS A 313 30.23 24.66 38.85
CA LYS A 313 29.37 23.80 38.02
C LYS A 313 29.51 22.33 38.44
N GLY A 314 28.40 21.60 38.52
CA GLY A 314 28.36 20.20 38.94
C GLY A 314 28.48 19.97 40.44
N SER A 315 28.37 21.01 41.28
CA SER A 315 28.43 20.86 42.74
C SER A 315 27.23 20.11 43.33
N ILE A 316 26.11 20.04 42.61
CA ILE A 316 24.91 19.29 42.98
C ILE A 316 24.60 18.32 41.85
N LYS A 317 24.59 17.02 42.16
CA LYS A 317 24.29 15.96 41.21
C LYS A 317 22.82 15.54 41.30
N THR A 318 22.25 15.09 40.20
CA THR A 318 20.86 14.63 40.17
C THR A 318 20.61 13.41 41.05
N GLN A 319 21.59 12.52 41.21
CA GLN A 319 21.50 11.43 42.19
C GLN A 319 21.23 11.95 43.61
N GLN A 320 21.91 13.04 44.01
CA GLN A 320 21.68 13.66 45.32
C GLN A 320 20.27 14.28 45.40
N ILE A 321 19.75 14.83 44.30
CA ILE A 321 18.35 15.31 44.25
C ILE A 321 17.40 14.16 44.52
N LEU A 322 17.57 13.02 43.84
CA LEU A 322 16.70 11.85 44.00
C LEU A 322 16.71 11.31 45.43
N GLU A 323 17.87 11.28 46.08
CA GLU A 323 17.98 10.84 47.49
C GLU A 323 17.39 11.88 48.47
N ILE A 324 17.50 13.19 48.18
CA ILE A 324 16.96 14.28 49.02
C ILE A 324 15.43 14.29 49.02
N ILE A 325 14.78 13.96 47.91
CA ILE A 325 13.32 14.06 47.82
C ILE A 325 12.57 12.90 48.49
N ASP A 326 13.29 11.83 48.82
CA ASP A 326 12.80 10.64 49.51
C ASP A 326 11.96 10.99 50.74
N SER A 327 10.85 10.27 50.94
CA SER A 327 9.88 10.56 51.99
C SER A 327 10.37 10.19 53.39
N GLU A 328 11.24 9.18 53.52
CA GLU A 328 11.69 8.66 54.81
C GLU A 328 13.01 9.28 55.26
N LYS A 329 13.98 9.37 54.35
CA LYS A 329 15.39 9.73 54.64
C LYS A 329 15.81 11.07 54.04
N GLY A 330 14.95 11.70 53.23
CA GLY A 330 15.35 12.86 52.42
C GLY A 330 15.88 14.06 53.20
N MET A 331 15.38 14.32 54.42
CA MET A 331 15.89 15.40 55.28
C MET A 331 17.30 15.12 55.81
N ALA A 332 17.57 13.86 56.18
CA ALA A 332 18.90 13.43 56.61
C ALA A 332 19.89 13.48 55.43
N GLU A 333 19.45 13.12 54.23
CA GLU A 333 20.25 13.23 53.03
C GLU A 333 20.54 14.68 52.64
N ALA A 334 19.54 15.56 52.71
CA ALA A 334 19.72 16.99 52.47
C ALA A 334 20.81 17.55 53.39
N LYS A 335 20.76 17.20 54.68
CA LYS A 335 21.79 17.58 55.64
C LYS A 335 23.17 17.04 55.25
N ARG A 336 23.29 15.73 55.00
CA ARG A 336 24.56 15.08 54.60
C ARG A 336 25.17 15.69 53.35
N THR A 337 24.36 15.86 52.30
CA THR A 337 24.80 16.43 51.02
C THR A 337 25.29 17.88 51.19
N LEU A 338 24.56 18.71 51.93
CA LEU A 338 24.93 20.11 52.16
C LEU A 338 26.14 20.25 53.11
N GLU A 339 26.28 19.38 54.11
CA GLU A 339 27.47 19.31 54.98
C GLU A 339 28.71 18.87 54.21
N ALA A 340 28.59 17.91 53.29
CA ALA A 340 29.68 17.48 52.40
C ALA A 340 30.17 18.61 51.47
N LEU A 341 29.30 19.58 51.16
CA LEU A 341 29.67 20.81 50.45
C LEU A 341 30.26 21.89 51.36
N GLY A 342 30.32 21.68 52.68
CA GLY A 342 30.85 22.63 53.65
C GLY A 342 29.88 23.77 54.02
N LEU A 343 28.58 23.63 53.71
CA LEU A 343 27.59 24.71 53.88
C LEU A 343 27.01 24.82 55.30
N GLN A 344 27.25 23.85 56.19
CA GLN A 344 26.75 23.79 57.59
C GLN A 344 25.26 24.22 57.71
N PRO A 345 24.33 23.47 57.08
CA PRO A 345 22.93 23.86 56.97
C PRO A 345 22.18 23.80 58.31
N SER A 346 21.20 24.68 58.49
CA SER A 346 20.16 24.49 59.52
C SER A 346 19.12 23.45 59.09
N GLU A 347 18.31 22.94 60.02
CA GLU A 347 17.16 22.09 59.66
C GLU A 347 16.20 22.81 58.70
N GLN A 348 16.04 24.12 58.87
CA GLN A 348 15.21 24.93 57.99
C GLN A 348 15.80 25.04 56.57
N ASP A 349 17.13 25.12 56.44
CA ASP A 349 17.80 25.09 55.13
C ASP A 349 17.58 23.72 54.46
N CYS A 350 17.72 22.62 55.22
CA CYS A 350 17.50 21.26 54.70
C CYS A 350 16.07 21.08 54.17
N CYS A 351 15.07 21.55 54.93
CA CYS A 351 13.66 21.50 54.53
C CYS A 351 13.40 22.30 53.25
N ARG A 352 13.94 23.51 53.16
CA ARG A 352 13.80 24.37 51.97
C ARG A 352 14.50 23.77 50.74
N VAL A 353 15.70 23.21 50.90
CA VAL A 353 16.43 22.52 49.82
C VAL A 353 15.65 21.30 49.35
N GLN A 354 15.08 20.51 50.26
CA GLN A 354 14.20 19.39 49.90
C GLN A 354 12.97 19.86 49.12
N GLN A 355 12.32 20.96 49.52
CA GLN A 355 11.19 21.54 48.79
C GLN A 355 11.59 21.97 47.36
N VAL A 356 12.73 22.63 47.20
CA VAL A 356 13.26 23.02 45.88
C VAL A 356 13.51 21.78 45.02
N CYS A 357 14.19 20.76 45.55
CA CYS A 357 14.45 19.51 44.84
C CYS A 357 13.15 18.83 44.38
N ARG A 358 12.12 18.78 45.26
CA ARG A 358 10.80 18.23 44.95
C ARG A 358 10.09 19.02 43.84
N MET A 359 10.17 20.35 43.85
CA MET A 359 9.56 21.18 42.81
C MET A 359 10.26 21.03 41.46
N VAL A 360 11.59 21.02 41.43
CA VAL A 360 12.36 20.81 40.19
C VAL A 360 12.03 19.46 39.56
N LEU A 361 12.00 18.37 40.34
CA LEU A 361 11.65 17.05 39.81
C LEU A 361 10.17 16.99 39.39
N SER A 362 9.25 17.55 40.18
CA SER A 362 7.81 17.53 39.85
C SER A 362 7.53 18.32 38.56
N ARG A 363 8.24 19.44 38.35
CA ARG A 363 8.18 20.22 37.12
C ARG A 363 8.69 19.42 35.92
N ALA A 364 9.83 18.74 36.06
CA ALA A 364 10.38 17.88 35.02
C ALA A 364 9.42 16.75 34.63
N ALA A 365 8.85 16.05 35.61
CA ALA A 365 7.86 14.99 35.38
C ALA A 365 6.58 15.51 34.71
N ALA A 366 6.07 16.67 35.12
CA ALA A 366 4.88 17.29 34.53
C ALA A 366 5.10 17.75 33.08
N LEU A 367 6.29 18.29 32.75
CA LEU A 367 6.65 18.64 31.37
C LEU A 367 6.81 17.40 30.51
N CYS A 368 7.44 16.35 31.03
CA CYS A 368 7.55 15.06 30.36
C CYS A 368 6.16 14.45 30.06
N ALA A 369 5.23 14.51 31.03
CA ALA A 369 3.84 14.11 30.87
C ALA A 369 3.10 14.94 29.81
N THR A 370 3.43 16.23 29.70
CA THR A 370 2.86 17.12 28.69
C THR A 370 3.28 16.71 27.28
N GLY A 371 4.54 16.33 27.09
CA GLY A 371 5.02 15.76 25.83
C GLY A 371 4.31 14.45 25.48
N LEU A 372 4.23 13.51 26.43
CA LEU A 372 3.54 12.24 26.23
C LEU A 372 2.05 12.44 25.91
N ALA A 373 1.37 13.33 26.62
CA ALA A 373 -0.03 13.68 26.39
C ALA A 373 -0.26 14.32 25.01
N ALA A 374 0.72 15.05 24.46
CA ALA A 374 0.65 15.56 23.09
C ALA A 374 0.71 14.41 22.07
N ILE A 375 1.62 13.46 22.25
CA ILE A 375 1.73 12.27 21.37
C ILE A 375 0.45 11.45 21.41
N LEU A 376 -0.08 11.16 22.60
CA LEU A 376 -1.33 10.41 22.78
C LEU A 376 -2.51 11.06 22.07
N SER A 377 -2.71 12.37 22.28
CA SER A 377 -3.79 13.10 21.60
C SER A 377 -3.59 13.18 20.09
N TYR A 378 -2.34 13.28 19.62
CA TYR A 378 -2.04 13.24 18.20
C TYR A 378 -2.48 11.90 17.61
N MET A 379 -2.04 10.79 18.18
CA MET A 379 -2.38 9.43 17.73
C MET A 379 -3.89 9.16 17.79
N CYS A 380 -4.58 9.61 18.84
CA CYS A 380 -6.02 9.46 18.99
C CYS A 380 -6.78 10.16 17.85
N ARG A 381 -6.37 11.40 17.53
CA ARG A 381 -6.98 12.21 16.46
C ARG A 381 -6.63 11.69 15.07
N SER A 382 -5.38 11.33 14.83
CA SER A 382 -4.92 10.87 13.51
C SER A 382 -5.52 9.53 13.11
N ARG A 383 -5.94 8.73 14.10
CA ARG A 383 -6.63 7.44 13.89
C ARG A 383 -8.16 7.56 13.98
N GLU A 384 -8.68 8.77 14.13
CA GLU A 384 -10.13 9.04 14.24
C GLU A 384 -10.82 8.22 15.36
N LEU A 385 -10.14 8.05 16.50
CA LEU A 385 -10.65 7.28 17.63
C LEU A 385 -11.33 8.18 18.66
N GLU A 386 -12.40 7.67 19.30
CA GLU A 386 -13.00 8.30 20.47
C GLU A 386 -12.17 8.08 21.75
N HIS A 387 -11.50 6.92 21.85
CA HIS A 387 -10.64 6.57 22.97
C HIS A 387 -9.43 5.75 22.49
N LEU A 388 -8.22 6.14 22.92
CA LEU A 388 -6.98 5.43 22.60
C LEU A 388 -6.42 4.72 23.85
N SER A 389 -6.15 3.42 23.75
CA SER A 389 -5.45 2.66 24.80
C SER A 389 -4.14 2.09 24.25
N VAL A 390 -3.01 2.48 24.85
CA VAL A 390 -1.67 2.20 24.31
C VAL A 390 -0.66 1.87 25.41
N ASN A 391 0.29 0.99 25.07
CA ASN A 391 1.45 0.70 25.92
C ASN A 391 2.59 1.67 25.58
N VAL A 392 3.21 2.22 26.61
CA VAL A 392 4.31 3.19 26.51
C VAL A 392 5.54 2.58 27.17
N ALA A 393 6.58 2.32 26.38
CA ALA A 393 7.85 1.89 26.91
C ALA A 393 8.56 3.05 27.61
N VAL A 394 9.10 2.86 28.80
CA VAL A 394 9.82 3.91 29.53
C VAL A 394 11.18 3.39 29.98
N ASP A 395 12.22 4.19 29.75
CA ASP A 395 13.58 3.91 30.20
C ASP A 395 14.28 5.19 30.72
N GLY A 396 15.34 5.01 31.50
CA GLY A 396 16.18 6.08 32.03
C GLY A 396 16.15 6.25 33.55
N ASP A 397 17.28 6.74 34.07
CA ASP A 397 17.57 6.84 35.51
C ASP A 397 16.53 7.64 36.31
N LEU A 398 15.91 8.66 35.71
CA LEU A 398 14.93 9.50 36.42
C LEU A 398 13.62 8.76 36.69
N TYR A 399 13.22 7.86 35.79
CA TYR A 399 12.04 7.04 35.96
C TYR A 399 12.30 5.86 36.89
N GLN A 400 13.42 5.16 36.71
CA GLN A 400 13.78 3.99 37.51
C GLN A 400 14.21 4.37 38.94
N GLY A 401 14.83 5.53 39.14
CA GLY A 401 15.43 5.92 40.42
C GLY A 401 14.44 6.35 41.51
N GLN A 402 13.20 6.71 41.18
CA GLN A 402 12.20 7.22 42.15
C GLN A 402 10.75 6.97 41.68
N SER A 403 9.91 6.38 42.54
CA SER A 403 8.48 6.11 42.21
C SER A 403 7.70 7.39 41.88
N ARG A 404 8.03 8.49 42.55
CA ARG A 404 7.33 9.77 42.43
C ARG A 404 7.37 10.35 41.01
N PHE A 405 8.46 10.16 40.26
CA PHE A 405 8.52 10.65 38.88
C PHE A 405 7.48 9.94 38.02
N GLY A 406 7.40 8.61 38.12
CA GLY A 406 6.40 7.79 37.43
C GLY A 406 4.97 8.10 37.84
N GLU A 407 4.71 8.32 39.14
CA GLU A 407 3.39 8.71 39.65
C GLU A 407 2.89 10.04 39.05
N ILE A 408 3.76 11.06 39.02
CA ILE A 408 3.43 12.37 38.42
C ILE A 408 3.25 12.22 36.91
N LEU A 409 4.15 11.49 36.25
CA LEU A 409 4.06 11.21 34.82
C LEU A 409 2.70 10.60 34.45
N GLN A 410 2.28 9.55 35.17
CA GLN A 410 0.99 8.89 34.96
C GLN A 410 -0.19 9.83 35.23
N SER A 411 -0.19 10.49 36.39
CA SER A 411 -1.32 11.32 36.84
C SER A 411 -1.52 12.54 35.94
N VAL A 412 -0.45 13.28 35.61
CA VAL A 412 -0.53 14.47 34.77
C VAL A 412 -0.86 14.12 33.33
N THR A 413 -0.35 13.00 32.81
CA THR A 413 -0.71 12.52 31.46
C THR A 413 -2.22 12.27 31.36
N GLY A 414 -2.81 11.60 32.36
CA GLY A 414 -4.27 11.35 32.40
C GLY A 414 -5.11 12.63 32.53
N LEU A 415 -4.62 13.65 33.24
CA LEU A 415 -5.29 14.95 33.32
C LEU A 415 -5.24 15.73 32.00
N LEU A 416 -4.11 15.65 31.28
CA LEU A 416 -3.91 16.40 30.04
C LEU A 416 -4.54 15.72 28.83
N ALA A 417 -4.58 14.38 28.79
CA ALA A 417 -5.16 13.57 27.70
C ALA A 417 -6.23 12.59 28.24
N PRO A 418 -7.38 13.09 28.75
CA PRO A 418 -8.44 12.25 29.31
C PRO A 418 -9.08 11.30 28.28
N GLU A 419 -8.93 11.59 26.99
CA GLU A 419 -9.36 10.73 25.88
C GLU A 419 -8.44 9.52 25.66
N CYS A 420 -7.38 9.36 26.46
CA CYS A 420 -6.38 8.29 26.28
C CYS A 420 -6.09 7.55 27.60
N SER A 421 -5.78 6.25 27.46
CA SER A 421 -5.26 5.39 28.52
C SER A 421 -3.85 4.93 28.17
N ALA A 422 -2.85 5.30 28.97
CA ALA A 422 -1.46 4.91 28.78
C ALA A 422 -1.01 3.94 29.88
N THR A 423 -0.47 2.79 29.47
CA THR A 423 0.16 1.81 30.37
C THR A 423 1.67 1.95 30.26
N LEU A 424 2.34 2.43 31.31
CA LEU A 424 3.79 2.60 31.31
C LEU A 424 4.48 1.26 31.62
N LEU A 425 5.36 0.82 30.73
CA LEU A 425 6.13 -0.42 30.84
C LEU A 425 7.63 -0.10 30.96
N PRO A 426 8.26 -0.33 32.12
CA PRO A 426 9.69 -0.11 32.28
C PRO A 426 10.51 -1.07 31.43
N SER A 427 11.54 -0.56 30.74
CA SER A 427 12.58 -1.41 30.13
C SER A 427 13.52 -1.94 31.21
N VAL A 428 13.66 -3.27 31.32
CA VAL A 428 14.46 -3.93 32.37
C VAL A 428 15.87 -4.32 31.89
N ASP A 429 16.10 -4.41 30.58
CA ASP A 429 17.35 -4.96 30.01
C ASP A 429 18.00 -4.07 28.93
N GLY A 430 17.67 -2.77 28.90
CA GLY A 430 18.20 -1.79 27.95
C GLY A 430 17.56 -1.85 26.56
N THR A 431 18.27 -1.40 25.53
CA THR A 431 17.69 -1.21 24.18
C THR A 431 18.05 -2.35 23.21
N GLY A 432 19.01 -3.19 23.56
CA GLY A 432 19.60 -4.15 22.63
C GLY A 432 18.67 -5.28 22.20
N LYS A 433 17.74 -5.72 23.04
CA LYS A 433 16.75 -6.73 22.62
C LYS A 433 15.84 -6.17 21.53
N GLY A 434 15.41 -4.92 21.70
CA GLY A 434 14.63 -4.20 20.70
C GLY A 434 15.41 -3.95 19.40
N ALA A 435 16.71 -3.65 19.49
CA ALA A 435 17.57 -3.51 18.31
C ALA A 435 17.64 -4.79 17.47
N ALA A 436 17.87 -5.93 18.12
CA ALA A 436 17.86 -7.24 17.46
C ALA A 436 16.47 -7.55 16.89
N MET A 437 15.40 -7.15 17.58
CA MET A 437 14.04 -7.32 17.09
C MET A 437 13.72 -6.47 15.85
N VAL A 438 14.09 -5.18 15.84
CA VAL A 438 13.98 -4.32 14.64
C VAL A 438 14.71 -4.96 13.47
N THR A 439 15.91 -5.46 13.73
CA THR A 439 16.73 -6.15 12.73
C THR A 439 16.00 -7.38 12.17
N ALA A 440 15.41 -8.19 13.05
CA ALA A 440 14.65 -9.37 12.66
C ALA A 440 13.39 -9.02 11.85
N VAL A 441 12.63 -8.00 12.27
CA VAL A 441 11.45 -7.49 11.56
C VAL A 441 11.84 -7.01 10.16
N ALA A 442 12.93 -6.24 10.03
CA ALA A 442 13.38 -5.72 8.75
C ALA A 442 13.75 -6.84 7.75
N LEU A 443 14.49 -7.84 8.21
CA LEU A 443 14.84 -8.99 7.37
C LEU A 443 13.61 -9.83 7.00
N ARG A 444 12.66 -10.00 7.93
CA ARG A 444 11.39 -10.66 7.66
C ARG A 444 10.59 -9.93 6.58
N LEU A 445 10.42 -8.61 6.69
CA LEU A 445 9.72 -7.81 5.69
C LEU A 445 10.42 -7.85 4.33
N ALA A 446 11.75 -7.82 4.30
CA ALA A 446 12.52 -7.98 3.06
C ALA A 446 12.34 -9.38 2.45
N ALA A 447 12.30 -10.44 3.25
CA ALA A 447 12.00 -11.80 2.80
C ALA A 447 10.57 -11.90 2.25
N HIS A 448 9.58 -11.38 2.98
CA HIS A 448 8.19 -11.33 2.53
C HIS A 448 8.06 -10.62 1.18
N ARG A 449 8.72 -9.47 1.02
CA ARG A 449 8.69 -8.70 -0.24
C ARG A 449 9.32 -9.48 -1.39
N ARG A 450 10.41 -10.22 -1.15
CA ARG A 450 11.01 -11.10 -2.16
C ARG A 450 10.04 -12.21 -2.57
N GLU A 451 9.42 -12.90 -1.62
CA GLU A 451 8.45 -13.96 -1.93
C GLU A 451 7.22 -13.44 -2.69
N VAL A 452 6.68 -12.27 -2.32
CA VAL A 452 5.60 -11.63 -3.08
C VAL A 452 6.05 -11.33 -4.52
N ASN A 453 7.25 -10.76 -4.69
CA ASN A 453 7.77 -10.45 -6.02
C ASN A 453 7.99 -11.72 -6.86
N GLU A 454 8.50 -12.79 -6.27
CA GLU A 454 8.68 -14.09 -6.94
C GLU A 454 7.33 -14.70 -7.35
N LEU A 455 6.31 -14.61 -6.48
CA LEU A 455 4.96 -15.10 -6.77
C LEU A 455 4.29 -14.34 -7.92
N LEU A 456 4.51 -13.02 -7.99
CA LEU A 456 3.93 -12.15 -9.01
C LEU A 456 4.77 -12.06 -10.30
N ALA A 457 6.03 -12.49 -10.28
CA ALA A 457 6.94 -12.39 -11.43
C ALA A 457 6.39 -13.06 -12.70
N PRO A 458 5.80 -14.28 -12.66
CA PRO A 458 5.24 -14.92 -13.85
C PRO A 458 4.09 -14.16 -14.52
N LEU A 459 3.45 -13.21 -13.80
CA LEU A 459 2.36 -12.39 -14.32
C LEU A 459 2.88 -11.10 -14.99
N ARG A 460 4.14 -10.73 -14.76
CA ARG A 460 4.75 -9.48 -15.25
C ARG A 460 5.41 -9.72 -16.61
N LEU A 461 4.69 -9.38 -17.67
CA LEU A 461 5.15 -9.59 -19.06
C LEU A 461 6.15 -8.51 -19.47
N SER A 462 7.31 -8.94 -19.99
CA SER A 462 8.27 -8.07 -20.64
C SER A 462 7.79 -7.66 -22.03
N ARG A 463 8.46 -6.66 -22.62
CA ARG A 463 8.20 -6.28 -24.01
C ARG A 463 8.41 -7.46 -24.98
N ALA A 464 9.47 -8.25 -24.78
CA ALA A 464 9.78 -9.39 -25.63
C ALA A 464 8.69 -10.48 -25.54
N ASP A 465 8.12 -10.69 -24.35
CA ASP A 465 6.99 -11.61 -24.15
C ASP A 465 5.78 -11.18 -24.98
N LEU A 466 5.45 -9.88 -24.95
CA LEU A 466 4.32 -9.33 -25.69
C LEU A 466 4.52 -9.36 -27.21
N GLU A 467 5.73 -9.09 -27.68
CA GLU A 467 6.11 -9.24 -29.09
C GLU A 467 5.99 -10.72 -29.53
N HIS A 468 6.32 -11.67 -28.65
CA HIS A 468 6.14 -13.09 -28.91
C HIS A 468 4.66 -13.48 -29.00
N VAL A 469 3.83 -13.04 -28.04
CA VAL A 469 2.36 -13.26 -28.07
C VAL A 469 1.74 -12.65 -29.34
N GLN A 470 2.15 -11.44 -29.73
CA GLN A 470 1.70 -10.80 -30.98
C GLN A 470 2.06 -11.65 -32.21
N ALA A 471 3.29 -12.18 -32.28
CA ALA A 471 3.73 -13.02 -33.39
C ALA A 471 2.94 -14.34 -33.46
N LEU A 472 2.68 -14.97 -32.32
CA LEU A 472 1.86 -16.19 -32.23
C LEU A 472 0.41 -15.92 -32.64
N MET A 473 -0.19 -14.82 -32.17
CA MET A 473 -1.54 -14.40 -32.60
C MET A 473 -1.56 -14.22 -34.12
N ARG A 474 -0.57 -13.52 -34.69
CA ARG A 474 -0.50 -13.32 -36.14
C ARG A 474 -0.40 -14.65 -36.89
N GLN A 475 0.41 -15.59 -36.42
CA GLN A 475 0.54 -16.91 -37.04
C GLN A 475 -0.80 -17.67 -37.04
N GLU A 476 -1.50 -17.69 -35.90
CA GLU A 476 -2.80 -18.35 -35.78
C GLU A 476 -3.86 -17.66 -36.67
N MET A 477 -3.79 -16.35 -36.86
CA MET A 477 -4.70 -15.65 -37.80
C MET A 477 -4.51 -16.14 -39.23
N GLU A 478 -3.26 -16.30 -39.68
CA GLU A 478 -2.96 -16.82 -41.02
C GLU A 478 -3.40 -18.29 -41.17
N LEU A 479 -3.25 -19.09 -40.13
CA LEU A 479 -3.73 -20.49 -40.14
C LEU A 479 -5.25 -20.57 -40.20
N GLY A 480 -5.94 -19.74 -39.42
CA GLY A 480 -7.40 -19.68 -39.36
C GLY A 480 -8.05 -19.17 -40.64
N LEU A 481 -7.38 -18.29 -41.41
CA LEU A 481 -7.96 -17.76 -42.65
C LEU A 481 -7.85 -18.73 -43.85
N LYS A 482 -6.88 -19.65 -43.84
CA LYS A 482 -6.64 -20.60 -44.94
C LYS A 482 -7.50 -21.84 -44.80
N GLN A 483 -8.07 -22.30 -45.91
CA GLN A 483 -8.95 -23.48 -45.93
C GLN A 483 -8.25 -24.74 -45.42
N GLU A 484 -7.00 -24.96 -45.80
CA GLU A 484 -6.26 -26.20 -45.49
C GLU A 484 -5.80 -26.28 -44.03
N THR A 485 -5.69 -25.13 -43.34
CA THR A 485 -5.15 -25.06 -41.98
C THR A 485 -6.15 -24.58 -40.94
N ASN A 486 -7.36 -24.14 -41.35
CA ASN A 486 -8.39 -23.63 -40.45
C ASN A 486 -8.67 -24.57 -39.27
N ASP A 487 -8.78 -25.87 -39.51
CA ASP A 487 -9.07 -26.89 -38.49
C ASP A 487 -7.96 -27.06 -37.44
N THR A 488 -6.73 -26.67 -37.77
CA THR A 488 -5.56 -26.77 -36.86
C THR A 488 -5.30 -25.50 -36.06
N SER A 489 -5.90 -24.39 -36.49
CA SER A 489 -5.80 -23.10 -35.82
C SER A 489 -6.63 -23.09 -34.53
N SER A 490 -6.08 -22.44 -33.50
CA SER A 490 -6.83 -22.06 -32.30
C SER A 490 -7.76 -20.88 -32.55
N LEU A 491 -7.49 -20.06 -33.58
CA LEU A 491 -8.37 -19.00 -34.06
C LEU A 491 -9.28 -19.50 -35.17
N ARG A 492 -10.59 -19.35 -35.00
CA ARG A 492 -11.58 -19.84 -35.98
C ARG A 492 -11.69 -18.97 -37.22
N MET A 493 -11.46 -17.66 -37.09
CA MET A 493 -11.51 -16.67 -38.19
C MET A 493 -12.78 -16.81 -39.05
N LEU A 494 -13.94 -16.74 -38.39
CA LEU A 494 -15.24 -17.03 -38.97
C LEU A 494 -15.71 -15.90 -39.93
N PRO A 495 -16.01 -16.22 -41.20
CA PRO A 495 -16.61 -15.27 -42.14
C PRO A 495 -17.99 -14.81 -41.68
N THR A 496 -18.26 -13.51 -41.72
CA THR A 496 -19.53 -12.93 -41.23
C THR A 496 -20.50 -12.55 -42.35
N TYR A 497 -20.04 -12.58 -43.61
CA TYR A 497 -20.76 -12.08 -44.79
C TYR A 497 -21.10 -10.57 -44.75
N VAL A 498 -20.55 -9.82 -43.79
CA VAL A 498 -20.60 -8.35 -43.77
C VAL A 498 -19.45 -7.82 -44.63
N CYS A 499 -19.75 -7.37 -45.84
CA CYS A 499 -18.73 -6.97 -46.83
C CYS A 499 -18.39 -5.47 -46.84
N GLY A 500 -19.05 -4.67 -46.01
CA GLY A 500 -18.82 -3.23 -45.92
C GLY A 500 -19.23 -2.65 -44.58
N THR A 501 -18.54 -1.60 -44.16
CA THR A 501 -18.93 -0.74 -43.03
C THR A 501 -20.02 0.25 -43.47
N PRO A 502 -20.70 0.93 -42.53
CA PRO A 502 -21.63 1.98 -42.91
C PRO A 502 -20.94 3.09 -43.72
N ASP A 503 -21.62 3.66 -44.70
CA ASP A 503 -21.11 4.76 -45.55
C ASP A 503 -21.96 6.03 -45.51
N GLY A 504 -23.03 6.04 -44.69
CA GLY A 504 -23.91 7.18 -44.50
C GLY A 504 -25.10 7.20 -45.45
N THR A 505 -25.23 6.22 -46.36
CA THR A 505 -26.41 6.09 -47.23
C THR A 505 -27.54 5.26 -46.60
N GLU A 506 -27.31 4.68 -45.42
CA GLU A 506 -28.30 3.83 -44.74
C GLU A 506 -29.52 4.64 -44.31
N GLN A 507 -30.72 4.16 -44.62
CA GLN A 507 -31.98 4.77 -44.17
C GLN A 507 -33.03 3.68 -43.89
N GLY A 508 -33.94 3.96 -42.95
CA GLY A 508 -35.11 3.12 -42.67
C GLY A 508 -35.30 2.76 -41.19
N ASP A 509 -36.38 2.02 -40.93
CA ASP A 509 -36.74 1.53 -39.61
C ASP A 509 -36.41 0.03 -39.49
N PHE A 510 -35.61 -0.32 -38.49
CA PHE A 510 -35.08 -1.67 -38.28
C PHE A 510 -35.38 -2.16 -36.88
N LEU A 511 -35.65 -3.46 -36.76
CA LEU A 511 -35.61 -4.14 -35.46
C LEU A 511 -34.21 -4.69 -35.22
N ALA A 512 -33.75 -4.64 -33.98
CA ALA A 512 -32.55 -5.33 -33.55
C ALA A 512 -32.82 -6.17 -32.31
N LEU A 513 -32.25 -7.37 -32.29
CA LEU A 513 -32.24 -8.24 -31.12
C LEU A 513 -30.81 -8.35 -30.61
N ASP A 514 -30.62 -8.28 -29.30
CA ASP A 514 -29.31 -8.43 -28.67
C ASP A 514 -29.34 -9.53 -27.62
N LEU A 515 -28.75 -10.67 -27.97
CA LEU A 515 -28.66 -11.85 -27.13
C LEU A 515 -27.20 -12.26 -26.94
N GLY A 516 -26.64 -11.93 -25.77
CA GLY A 516 -25.29 -12.34 -25.37
C GLY A 516 -25.13 -12.67 -23.88
N GLY A 517 -26.21 -12.58 -23.09
CA GLY A 517 -26.22 -12.83 -21.65
C GLY A 517 -27.66 -12.98 -21.12
N THR A 518 -27.85 -12.86 -19.81
CA THR A 518 -29.18 -12.92 -19.15
C THR A 518 -30.10 -11.76 -19.53
N ASN A 519 -29.52 -10.60 -19.87
CA ASN A 519 -30.24 -9.43 -20.32
C ASN A 519 -30.39 -9.50 -21.85
N PHE A 520 -31.55 -9.92 -22.31
CA PHE A 520 -31.94 -9.88 -23.72
C PHE A 520 -32.52 -8.51 -24.03
N ARG A 521 -32.18 -7.92 -25.18
CA ARG A 521 -32.74 -6.62 -25.58
C ARG A 521 -33.44 -6.70 -26.91
N VAL A 522 -34.56 -6.00 -27.00
CA VAL A 522 -35.26 -5.75 -28.26
C VAL A 522 -35.19 -4.24 -28.50
N LEU A 523 -34.79 -3.86 -29.71
CA LEU A 523 -34.61 -2.46 -30.09
C LEU A 523 -35.37 -2.19 -31.39
N VAL A 524 -35.88 -0.96 -31.52
CA VAL A 524 -36.20 -0.36 -32.82
C VAL A 524 -35.21 0.77 -33.06
N VAL A 525 -34.60 0.76 -34.24
CA VAL A 525 -33.59 1.73 -34.67
C VAL A 525 -34.08 2.38 -35.94
N ARG A 526 -34.28 3.70 -35.90
CA ARG A 526 -34.68 4.52 -37.03
C ARG A 526 -33.47 5.29 -37.52
N ILE A 527 -33.07 5.03 -38.75
CA ILE A 527 -31.91 5.66 -39.40
C ILE A 527 -32.45 6.67 -40.41
N ALA A 528 -32.15 7.95 -40.20
CA ALA A 528 -32.55 9.05 -41.05
C ALA A 528 -31.37 10.00 -41.33
N GLU A 529 -31.52 10.93 -42.28
CA GLU A 529 -30.48 11.89 -42.63
C GLU A 529 -30.05 12.81 -41.46
N ASP A 530 -30.96 13.07 -40.52
CA ASP A 530 -30.69 13.89 -39.32
C ASP A 530 -30.09 13.09 -38.14
N GLY A 531 -29.89 11.77 -38.31
CA GLY A 531 -29.23 10.89 -37.36
C GLY A 531 -30.03 9.62 -37.01
N ILE A 532 -29.57 8.91 -35.97
CA ILE A 532 -30.17 7.65 -35.50
C ILE A 532 -31.01 7.91 -34.25
N ARG A 533 -32.26 7.45 -34.27
CA ARG A 533 -33.16 7.43 -33.10
C ARG A 533 -33.45 5.99 -32.71
N MET A 534 -33.35 5.67 -31.43
CA MET A 534 -33.56 4.31 -30.93
C MET A 534 -34.47 4.27 -29.72
N ALA A 535 -35.22 3.18 -29.60
CA ALA A 535 -35.91 2.78 -28.38
C ALA A 535 -35.58 1.30 -28.10
N SER A 536 -35.40 0.96 -26.83
CA SER A 536 -34.99 -0.39 -26.41
C SER A 536 -35.67 -0.80 -25.11
N GLU A 537 -35.99 -2.08 -24.98
CA GLU A 537 -36.36 -2.68 -23.69
C GLU A 537 -35.47 -3.87 -23.35
N ILE A 538 -35.23 -4.06 -22.05
CA ILE A 538 -34.48 -5.18 -21.51
C ILE A 538 -35.47 -6.22 -20.97
N TYR A 539 -35.29 -7.45 -21.41
CA TYR A 539 -36.01 -8.64 -20.99
C TYR A 539 -35.05 -9.60 -20.30
N ILE A 540 -35.42 -10.06 -19.11
CA ILE A 540 -34.64 -11.07 -18.39
C ILE A 540 -34.98 -12.44 -18.98
N ILE A 541 -33.96 -13.22 -19.33
CA ILE A 541 -34.12 -14.64 -19.65
C ILE A 541 -33.90 -15.45 -18.37
N PRO A 542 -34.93 -16.15 -17.85
CA PRO A 542 -34.77 -17.00 -16.66
C PRO A 542 -33.74 -18.11 -16.88
N ILE A 543 -32.98 -18.48 -15.83
CA ILE A 543 -31.93 -19.52 -15.92
C ILE A 543 -32.50 -20.86 -16.42
N ASN A 544 -33.70 -21.24 -15.97
CA ASN A 544 -34.37 -22.46 -16.41
C ASN A 544 -34.74 -22.44 -17.90
N ILE A 545 -34.85 -21.26 -18.52
CA ILE A 545 -35.03 -21.12 -19.98
C ILE A 545 -33.67 -21.15 -20.69
N MET A 546 -32.67 -20.44 -20.17
CA MET A 546 -31.29 -20.45 -20.72
C MET A 546 -30.65 -21.84 -20.77
N GLN A 547 -30.99 -22.68 -19.79
CA GLN A 547 -30.49 -24.05 -19.64
C GLN A 547 -31.52 -25.12 -19.99
N GLY A 548 -32.68 -24.71 -20.54
CA GLY A 548 -33.80 -25.58 -20.87
C GLY A 548 -33.71 -26.18 -22.28
N THR A 549 -34.79 -26.06 -23.04
CA THR A 549 -34.84 -26.47 -24.45
C THR A 549 -34.73 -25.26 -25.37
N GLY A 550 -34.19 -25.47 -26.57
CA GLY A 550 -34.14 -24.45 -27.61
C GLY A 550 -35.53 -23.91 -27.95
N GLU A 551 -36.54 -24.79 -28.01
CA GLU A 551 -37.92 -24.36 -28.22
C GLU A 551 -38.37 -23.34 -27.17
N ALA A 552 -38.15 -23.62 -25.88
CA ALA A 552 -38.53 -22.71 -24.80
C ALA A 552 -37.78 -21.37 -24.87
N LEU A 553 -36.49 -21.40 -25.21
CA LEU A 553 -35.67 -20.19 -25.36
C LEU A 553 -36.16 -19.29 -26.50
N PHE A 554 -36.31 -19.85 -27.70
CA PHE A 554 -36.75 -19.06 -28.86
C PHE A 554 -38.22 -18.65 -28.78
N ASP A 555 -39.09 -19.44 -28.13
CA ASP A 555 -40.45 -19.05 -27.80
C ASP A 555 -40.49 -17.84 -26.85
N HIS A 556 -39.59 -17.81 -25.85
CA HIS A 556 -39.44 -16.65 -24.95
C HIS A 556 -38.98 -15.41 -25.71
N ILE A 557 -37.99 -15.55 -26.59
CA ILE A 557 -37.51 -14.45 -27.45
C ILE A 557 -38.65 -13.85 -28.28
N VAL A 558 -39.46 -14.69 -28.93
CA VAL A 558 -40.61 -14.21 -29.74
C VAL A 558 -41.66 -13.50 -28.89
N ASN A 559 -41.95 -14.00 -27.68
CA ASN A 559 -42.86 -13.32 -26.76
C ASN A 559 -42.33 -11.92 -26.37
N CYS A 560 -41.02 -11.78 -26.12
CA CYS A 560 -40.39 -10.49 -25.86
C CYS A 560 -40.50 -9.54 -27.05
N ILE A 561 -40.31 -10.02 -28.28
CA ILE A 561 -40.47 -9.21 -29.49
C ILE A 561 -41.91 -8.71 -29.62
N ALA A 562 -42.90 -9.59 -29.41
CA ALA A 562 -44.31 -9.24 -29.50
C ALA A 562 -44.72 -8.22 -28.42
N ASP A 563 -44.25 -8.40 -27.19
CA ASP A 563 -44.48 -7.44 -26.09
C ASP A 563 -43.86 -6.07 -26.40
N PHE A 564 -42.62 -6.03 -26.88
CA PHE A 564 -41.95 -4.79 -27.28
C PHE A 564 -42.72 -4.04 -28.37
N GLN A 565 -43.09 -4.74 -29.44
CA GLN A 565 -43.84 -4.12 -30.53
C GLN A 565 -45.22 -3.62 -30.09
N LEU A 566 -45.88 -4.30 -29.15
CA LEU A 566 -47.15 -3.85 -28.58
C LEU A 566 -46.98 -2.54 -27.81
N LYS A 567 -45.96 -2.44 -26.95
CA LYS A 567 -45.69 -1.24 -26.14
C LYS A 567 -45.26 -0.03 -26.97
N HIS A 568 -44.58 -0.28 -28.10
CA HIS A 568 -44.06 0.77 -28.99
C HIS A 568 -44.96 1.06 -30.20
N GLU A 569 -46.19 0.52 -30.23
CA GLU A 569 -47.17 0.74 -31.32
C GLU A 569 -46.68 0.28 -32.71
N LEU A 570 -45.83 -0.75 -32.74
CA LEU A 570 -45.25 -1.35 -33.95
C LEU A 570 -45.97 -2.65 -34.37
N MET A 571 -47.00 -3.08 -33.64
CA MET A 571 -47.75 -4.30 -33.96
C MET A 571 -48.36 -4.23 -35.37
N GLY A 572 -48.12 -5.29 -36.16
CA GLY A 572 -48.57 -5.39 -37.55
C GLY A 572 -47.59 -4.83 -38.59
N GLN A 573 -46.51 -4.16 -38.18
CA GLN A 573 -45.42 -3.76 -39.08
C GLN A 573 -44.41 -4.90 -39.26
N VAL A 574 -43.97 -5.13 -40.50
CA VAL A 574 -42.90 -6.10 -40.82
C VAL A 574 -41.62 -5.32 -41.07
N LEU A 575 -40.80 -5.18 -40.03
CA LEU A 575 -39.53 -4.46 -40.10
C LEU A 575 -38.37 -5.45 -40.37
N PRO A 576 -37.37 -5.08 -41.19
CA PRO A 576 -36.15 -5.86 -41.31
C PRO A 576 -35.45 -5.96 -39.95
N LEU A 577 -35.02 -7.16 -39.59
CA LEU A 577 -34.48 -7.49 -38.28
C LEU A 577 -33.02 -7.92 -38.40
N GLY A 578 -32.15 -7.22 -37.66
CA GLY A 578 -30.78 -7.66 -37.35
C GLY A 578 -30.77 -8.43 -36.02
N PHE A 579 -30.18 -9.62 -36.01
CA PHE A 579 -30.11 -10.46 -34.83
C PHE A 579 -28.68 -10.55 -34.33
N THR A 580 -28.33 -9.77 -33.31
CA THR A 580 -27.08 -9.95 -32.58
C THR A 580 -27.17 -11.19 -31.70
N PHE A 581 -26.42 -12.21 -32.08
CA PHE A 581 -26.35 -13.50 -31.42
C PHE A 581 -24.90 -13.79 -31.05
N SER A 582 -24.53 -13.44 -29.82
CA SER A 582 -23.14 -13.34 -29.36
C SER A 582 -22.55 -14.69 -28.92
N PHE A 583 -22.65 -15.70 -29.78
CA PHE A 583 -22.11 -17.04 -29.59
C PHE A 583 -21.36 -17.49 -30.85
N PRO A 584 -20.42 -18.45 -30.73
CA PRO A 584 -19.71 -18.99 -31.88
C PRO A 584 -20.68 -19.62 -32.89
N CYS A 585 -20.78 -19.02 -34.07
CA CYS A 585 -21.66 -19.47 -35.15
C CYS A 585 -20.88 -19.61 -36.46
N GLN A 586 -21.07 -20.74 -37.14
CA GLN A 586 -20.68 -20.85 -38.54
C GLN A 586 -21.77 -20.18 -39.38
N GLN A 587 -21.47 -18.99 -39.91
CA GLN A 587 -22.35 -18.36 -40.88
C GLN A 587 -22.18 -19.01 -42.24
N LEU A 588 -23.29 -19.21 -42.93
CA LEU A 588 -23.35 -19.70 -44.33
C LEU A 588 -23.95 -18.64 -45.27
N GLY A 589 -24.21 -17.46 -44.72
CA GLY A 589 -24.86 -16.31 -45.33
C GLY A 589 -25.20 -15.30 -44.24
N LEU A 590 -25.68 -14.13 -44.64
CA LEU A 590 -25.99 -13.06 -43.67
C LEU A 590 -27.18 -13.44 -42.77
N ASP A 591 -28.20 -14.13 -43.30
CA ASP A 591 -29.40 -14.56 -42.57
C ASP A 591 -29.40 -16.06 -42.20
N LYS A 592 -28.23 -16.71 -42.18
CA LYS A 592 -28.09 -18.14 -41.87
C LYS A 592 -26.86 -18.42 -41.02
N ALA A 593 -27.07 -18.85 -39.77
CA ALA A 593 -26.00 -19.01 -38.80
C ALA A 593 -26.22 -20.29 -37.96
N VAL A 594 -25.29 -21.25 -38.10
CA VAL A 594 -25.32 -22.52 -37.36
C VAL A 594 -24.55 -22.37 -36.06
N LEU A 595 -25.22 -22.57 -34.92
CA LEU A 595 -24.56 -22.51 -33.61
C LEU A 595 -23.54 -23.64 -33.45
N LEU A 596 -22.28 -23.31 -33.17
CA LEU A 596 -21.21 -24.30 -33.00
C LEU A 596 -21.13 -24.84 -31.57
N SER A 597 -21.26 -23.95 -30.59
CA SER A 597 -21.18 -24.30 -29.17
C SER A 597 -21.76 -23.19 -28.31
N TRP A 598 -22.39 -23.56 -27.20
CA TRP A 598 -22.78 -22.57 -26.20
C TRP A 598 -21.58 -22.08 -25.37
N THR A 599 -21.67 -20.82 -24.96
CA THR A 599 -20.71 -20.16 -24.06
C THR A 599 -21.49 -19.34 -23.02
N LYS A 600 -20.80 -18.64 -22.11
CA LYS A 600 -21.41 -17.60 -21.23
C LYS A 600 -22.59 -18.11 -20.36
N GLY A 601 -22.60 -19.40 -20.01
CA GLY A 601 -23.59 -20.01 -19.12
C GLY A 601 -24.88 -20.50 -19.78
N PHE A 602 -25.03 -20.38 -21.11
CA PHE A 602 -26.14 -20.98 -21.85
C PHE A 602 -25.90 -22.48 -22.06
N SER A 603 -26.98 -23.27 -22.08
CA SER A 603 -26.91 -24.71 -22.38
C SER A 603 -28.20 -25.27 -22.96
N ALA A 604 -29.03 -24.42 -23.59
CA ALA A 604 -30.31 -24.83 -24.16
C ALA A 604 -30.14 -25.98 -25.17
N SER A 605 -30.81 -27.09 -24.91
CA SER A 605 -30.71 -28.31 -25.70
C SER A 605 -31.39 -28.17 -27.08
N GLY A 606 -30.85 -28.85 -28.09
CA GLY A 606 -31.41 -28.80 -29.45
C GLY A 606 -31.06 -27.54 -30.26
N CYS A 607 -30.18 -26.66 -29.76
CA CYS A 607 -29.70 -25.50 -30.51
C CYS A 607 -28.36 -25.73 -31.23
N VAL A 608 -27.43 -26.48 -30.62
CA VAL A 608 -26.10 -26.71 -31.19
C VAL A 608 -26.23 -27.51 -32.49
N GLY A 609 -25.55 -27.08 -33.54
CA GLY A 609 -25.63 -27.63 -34.89
C GLY A 609 -26.89 -27.22 -35.67
N GLN A 610 -27.75 -26.35 -35.12
CA GLN A 610 -28.94 -25.85 -35.79
C GLN A 610 -28.77 -24.40 -36.23
N ASP A 611 -29.50 -24.00 -37.28
CA ASP A 611 -29.58 -22.61 -37.73
C ASP A 611 -30.46 -21.78 -36.79
N VAL A 612 -29.85 -20.79 -36.12
CA VAL A 612 -30.53 -19.97 -35.11
C VAL A 612 -31.63 -19.09 -35.71
N VAL A 613 -31.51 -18.72 -37.00
CA VAL A 613 -32.57 -18.00 -37.71
C VAL A 613 -33.75 -18.91 -37.98
N GLN A 614 -33.48 -20.16 -38.36
CA GLN A 614 -34.52 -21.17 -38.54
C GLN A 614 -35.24 -21.46 -37.21
N LEU A 615 -34.52 -21.57 -36.09
CA LEU A 615 -35.12 -21.76 -34.77
C LEU A 615 -36.03 -20.58 -34.39
N LEU A 616 -35.59 -19.34 -34.64
CA LEU A 616 -36.40 -18.14 -34.40
C LEU A 616 -37.64 -18.10 -35.32
N ARG A 617 -37.50 -18.44 -36.60
CA ARG A 617 -38.62 -18.54 -37.55
C ARG A 617 -39.64 -19.61 -37.13
N GLN A 618 -39.18 -20.77 -36.65
CA GLN A 618 -40.05 -21.82 -36.13
C GLN A 618 -40.78 -21.38 -34.85
N ALA A 619 -40.12 -20.66 -33.95
CA ALA A 619 -40.75 -20.10 -32.76
C ALA A 619 -41.83 -19.07 -33.14
N ALA A 620 -41.55 -18.19 -34.11
CA ALA A 620 -42.52 -17.23 -34.63
C ALA A 620 -43.77 -17.95 -35.19
N GLN A 621 -43.58 -19.05 -35.93
CA GLN A 621 -44.67 -19.88 -36.42
C GLN A 621 -45.49 -20.52 -35.28
N ARG A 622 -44.83 -21.10 -34.27
CA ARG A 622 -45.50 -21.69 -33.10
C ARG A 622 -46.32 -20.66 -32.31
N LYS A 623 -45.82 -19.43 -32.20
CA LYS A 623 -46.49 -18.31 -31.52
C LYS A 623 -47.47 -17.54 -32.42
N GLN A 624 -47.69 -17.98 -33.66
CA GLN A 624 -48.55 -17.30 -34.64
C GLN A 624 -48.16 -15.83 -34.88
N TYR A 625 -46.86 -15.53 -34.83
CA TYR A 625 -46.29 -14.21 -35.04
C TYR A 625 -45.84 -14.03 -36.51
N SER A 626 -46.48 -13.12 -37.24
CA SER A 626 -46.24 -12.88 -38.68
C SER A 626 -45.27 -11.72 -39.00
N GLY A 627 -44.77 -11.00 -37.99
CA GLY A 627 -43.96 -9.79 -38.14
C GLY A 627 -42.46 -9.99 -38.36
N LEU A 628 -41.97 -11.23 -38.47
CA LEU A 628 -40.53 -11.53 -38.41
C LEU A 628 -39.86 -11.54 -39.80
N LYS A 629 -39.00 -10.56 -40.08
CA LYS A 629 -38.13 -10.54 -41.27
C LYS A 629 -36.65 -10.45 -40.87
N VAL A 630 -36.05 -11.58 -40.50
CA VAL A 630 -34.60 -11.64 -40.19
C VAL A 630 -33.80 -11.47 -41.48
N VAL A 631 -32.97 -10.43 -41.56
CA VAL A 631 -32.10 -10.14 -42.71
C VAL A 631 -30.62 -10.32 -42.42
N ALA A 632 -30.25 -10.30 -41.14
CA ALA A 632 -28.86 -10.49 -40.72
C ALA A 632 -28.77 -11.15 -39.34
N VAL A 633 -27.78 -12.01 -39.15
CA VAL A 633 -27.26 -12.45 -37.84
C VAL A 633 -25.86 -11.88 -37.69
N VAL A 634 -25.57 -11.31 -36.53
CA VAL A 634 -24.28 -10.67 -36.26
C VAL A 634 -23.72 -11.08 -34.91
N ASN A 635 -22.40 -11.11 -34.79
CA ASN A 635 -21.72 -11.22 -33.50
C ASN A 635 -21.65 -9.83 -32.82
N ASP A 636 -21.55 -9.78 -31.49
CA ASP A 636 -21.45 -8.53 -30.74
C ASP A 636 -20.23 -7.68 -31.12
N THR A 637 -19.10 -8.32 -31.44
CA THR A 637 -17.91 -7.62 -31.95
C THR A 637 -18.21 -6.88 -33.26
N VAL A 638 -18.90 -7.55 -34.19
CA VAL A 638 -19.28 -7.00 -35.50
C VAL A 638 -20.30 -5.88 -35.33
N GLY A 639 -21.31 -6.08 -34.48
CA GLY A 639 -22.26 -5.02 -34.14
C GLY A 639 -21.55 -3.78 -33.59
N THR A 640 -20.67 -3.96 -32.61
CA THR A 640 -19.87 -2.87 -32.03
C THR A 640 -19.03 -2.14 -33.09
N MET A 641 -18.35 -2.87 -33.97
CA MET A 641 -17.59 -2.27 -35.08
C MET A 641 -18.48 -1.44 -35.99
N MET A 642 -19.66 -1.96 -36.37
CA MET A 642 -20.58 -1.31 -37.30
C MET A 642 -21.24 -0.08 -36.67
N SER A 643 -21.60 -0.15 -35.40
CA SER A 643 -22.12 0.99 -34.62
C SER A 643 -21.12 2.15 -34.60
N CYS A 644 -19.86 1.86 -34.29
CA CYS A 644 -18.78 2.84 -34.31
C CYS A 644 -18.37 3.27 -35.72
N GLY A 645 -18.49 2.39 -36.72
CA GLY A 645 -18.24 2.68 -38.14
C GLY A 645 -19.19 3.70 -38.74
N HIS A 646 -20.41 3.81 -38.22
CA HIS A 646 -21.33 4.88 -38.58
C HIS A 646 -20.87 6.25 -38.08
N GLU A 647 -20.12 6.32 -36.97
CA GLU A 647 -19.61 7.58 -36.41
C GLU A 647 -18.21 7.92 -36.94
N ASP A 648 -17.36 6.92 -37.13
CA ASP A 648 -16.02 7.07 -37.69
C ASP A 648 -15.80 6.05 -38.83
N PRO A 649 -15.73 6.50 -40.10
CA PRO A 649 -15.49 5.64 -41.26
C PRO A 649 -14.17 4.86 -41.22
N LYS A 650 -13.24 5.21 -40.31
CA LYS A 650 -11.99 4.46 -40.09
C LYS A 650 -12.16 3.26 -39.15
N CYS A 651 -13.36 3.07 -38.58
CA CYS A 651 -13.62 1.97 -37.66
C CYS A 651 -13.78 0.65 -38.40
N GLU A 652 -12.71 -0.13 -38.39
CA GLU A 652 -12.60 -1.40 -39.11
C GLU A 652 -12.18 -2.56 -38.20
N ILE A 653 -12.19 -2.32 -36.88
CA ILE A 653 -11.95 -3.31 -35.84
C ILE A 653 -13.04 -3.18 -34.78
N GLY A 654 -13.66 -4.29 -34.39
CA GLY A 654 -14.57 -4.37 -33.25
C GLY A 654 -13.94 -5.16 -32.11
N LEU A 655 -14.05 -4.67 -30.88
CA LEU A 655 -13.45 -5.26 -29.70
C LEU A 655 -14.47 -5.37 -28.57
N ILE A 656 -14.55 -6.54 -27.95
CA ILE A 656 -15.32 -6.77 -26.72
C ILE A 656 -14.36 -7.15 -25.60
N VAL A 657 -14.43 -6.43 -24.48
CA VAL A 657 -13.73 -6.77 -23.22
C VAL A 657 -14.66 -6.55 -22.03
N GLY A 658 -15.42 -7.59 -21.69
CA GLY A 658 -16.43 -7.60 -20.63
C GLY A 658 -16.41 -8.92 -19.87
N THR A 659 -17.55 -9.61 -19.78
CA THR A 659 -17.64 -10.98 -19.23
C THR A 659 -16.76 -11.95 -20.02
N GLY A 660 -16.75 -11.82 -21.35
CA GLY A 660 -15.83 -12.50 -22.25
C GLY A 660 -14.93 -11.49 -22.99
N THR A 661 -14.11 -11.99 -23.91
CA THR A 661 -13.39 -11.13 -24.85
C THR A 661 -13.36 -11.72 -26.25
N ASN A 662 -13.60 -10.87 -27.25
CA ASN A 662 -13.54 -11.24 -28.65
C ASN A 662 -13.15 -10.02 -29.51
N ALA A 663 -12.70 -10.25 -30.75
CA ALA A 663 -12.48 -9.20 -31.73
C ALA A 663 -12.94 -9.62 -33.13
N CYS A 664 -13.25 -8.61 -33.95
CA CYS A 664 -13.47 -8.74 -35.38
C CYS A 664 -12.73 -7.63 -36.13
N TYR A 665 -12.50 -7.81 -37.42
CA TYR A 665 -11.93 -6.78 -38.28
C TYR A 665 -12.26 -6.99 -39.76
N MET A 666 -12.13 -5.94 -40.57
CA MET A 666 -12.28 -6.02 -42.03
C MET A 666 -11.02 -6.63 -42.68
N GLU A 667 -11.16 -7.84 -43.22
CA GLU A 667 -10.12 -8.56 -43.97
C GLU A 667 -10.31 -8.43 -45.49
N GLU A 668 -9.22 -8.52 -46.25
CA GLU A 668 -9.24 -8.54 -47.70
C GLU A 668 -9.71 -9.92 -48.21
N MET A 669 -10.67 -9.98 -49.14
CA MET A 669 -11.29 -11.25 -49.59
C MET A 669 -10.26 -12.25 -50.14
N GLN A 670 -9.22 -11.77 -50.82
CA GLN A 670 -8.10 -12.61 -51.29
C GLN A 670 -7.40 -13.42 -50.18
N ASN A 671 -7.54 -13.04 -48.91
CA ASN A 671 -6.98 -13.75 -47.77
C ASN A 671 -7.97 -14.75 -47.13
N VAL A 672 -9.26 -14.68 -47.45
CA VAL A 672 -10.33 -15.48 -46.84
C VAL A 672 -10.54 -16.77 -47.63
N GLY A 673 -9.64 -17.74 -47.47
CA GLY A 673 -9.68 -18.99 -48.23
C GLY A 673 -10.90 -19.89 -47.92
N THR A 674 -11.67 -19.58 -46.88
CA THR A 674 -12.85 -20.35 -46.47
C THR A 674 -14.14 -19.94 -47.20
N VAL A 675 -14.10 -18.89 -48.02
CA VAL A 675 -15.23 -18.39 -48.83
C VAL A 675 -14.78 -18.25 -50.28
N GLU A 676 -15.65 -18.56 -51.23
CA GLU A 676 -15.36 -18.35 -52.65
C GLU A 676 -15.37 -16.85 -53.01
N GLY A 677 -14.38 -16.41 -53.81
CA GLY A 677 -14.23 -15.03 -54.28
C GLY A 677 -13.02 -14.32 -53.68
N ASP A 678 -12.40 -13.43 -54.46
CA ASP A 678 -11.19 -12.68 -54.09
C ASP A 678 -11.39 -11.15 -54.11
N GLU A 679 -12.52 -10.67 -54.64
CA GLU A 679 -12.83 -9.24 -54.74
C GLU A 679 -13.48 -8.67 -53.46
N GLY A 680 -13.01 -7.49 -53.06
CA GLY A 680 -13.58 -6.74 -51.93
C GLY A 680 -13.05 -7.16 -50.57
N ARG A 681 -13.87 -6.96 -49.54
CA ARG A 681 -13.51 -7.18 -48.13
C ARG A 681 -14.64 -7.87 -47.39
N MET A 682 -14.30 -8.55 -46.30
CA MET A 682 -15.28 -9.17 -45.41
C MET A 682 -14.86 -9.00 -43.96
N CYS A 683 -15.82 -8.68 -43.09
CA CYS A 683 -15.58 -8.71 -41.66
C CYS A 683 -15.38 -10.15 -41.17
N ILE A 684 -14.31 -10.39 -40.43
CA ILE A 684 -13.98 -11.68 -39.83
C ILE A 684 -14.22 -11.62 -38.33
N ASN A 685 -15.05 -12.52 -37.82
CA ASN A 685 -15.16 -12.77 -36.39
C ASN A 685 -14.03 -13.73 -35.97
N MET A 686 -13.06 -13.26 -35.20
CA MET A 686 -11.87 -14.06 -34.89
C MET A 686 -12.18 -15.25 -33.97
N GLU A 687 -13.18 -15.12 -33.10
CA GLU A 687 -13.39 -15.97 -31.92
C GLU A 687 -12.08 -16.13 -31.12
N TRP A 688 -11.40 -15.00 -30.87
CA TRP A 688 -10.02 -15.00 -30.38
C TRP A 688 -9.85 -15.53 -28.97
N GLY A 689 -10.96 -15.77 -28.26
CA GLY A 689 -10.94 -16.26 -26.89
C GLY A 689 -10.28 -17.65 -26.80
N ALA A 690 -10.38 -18.42 -27.89
CA ALA A 690 -9.79 -19.75 -28.04
C ALA A 690 -8.28 -19.73 -28.35
N PHE A 691 -7.67 -18.57 -28.58
CA PHE A 691 -6.22 -18.49 -28.81
C PHE A 691 -5.44 -19.19 -27.69
N GLY A 692 -4.49 -20.05 -28.04
CA GLY A 692 -3.74 -20.87 -27.09
C GLY A 692 -4.38 -22.19 -26.67
N ASP A 693 -5.61 -22.51 -27.11
CA ASP A 693 -6.25 -23.82 -26.88
C ASP A 693 -5.42 -24.99 -27.44
N ASN A 694 -4.62 -24.74 -28.48
CA ASN A 694 -3.68 -25.72 -29.06
C ASN A 694 -2.34 -25.83 -28.31
N GLY A 695 -2.14 -25.05 -27.24
CA GLY A 695 -0.93 -25.05 -26.42
C GLY A 695 0.09 -23.97 -26.75
N CYS A 696 -0.11 -23.14 -27.80
CA CYS A 696 0.88 -22.14 -28.19
C CYS A 696 1.14 -21.04 -27.13
N LEU A 697 0.23 -20.86 -26.17
CA LEU A 697 0.36 -19.93 -25.05
C LEU A 697 0.82 -20.57 -23.73
N ASN A 698 1.29 -21.82 -23.74
CA ASN A 698 1.64 -22.55 -22.51
C ASN A 698 2.66 -21.81 -21.63
N ASP A 699 3.61 -21.11 -22.24
CA ASP A 699 4.67 -20.38 -21.54
C ASP A 699 4.14 -19.14 -20.79
N PHE A 700 2.99 -18.61 -21.19
CA PHE A 700 2.33 -17.45 -20.57
C PHE A 700 1.16 -17.84 -19.65
N PHE A 701 0.87 -19.14 -19.55
CA PHE A 701 -0.22 -19.67 -18.74
C PHE A 701 0.33 -20.12 -17.37
N THR A 702 0.12 -19.33 -16.33
CA THR A 702 0.65 -19.57 -14.99
C THR A 702 -0.10 -20.70 -14.28
N ASP A 703 0.44 -21.18 -13.15
CA ASP A 703 -0.26 -22.15 -12.30
C ASP A 703 -1.62 -21.64 -11.81
N PHE A 704 -1.75 -20.34 -11.56
CA PHE A 704 -3.03 -19.73 -11.20
C PHE A 704 -4.04 -19.83 -12.35
N ASP A 705 -3.59 -19.59 -13.58
CA ASP A 705 -4.44 -19.68 -14.77
C ASP A 705 -4.92 -21.13 -15.00
N ARG A 706 -4.04 -22.12 -14.77
CA ARG A 706 -4.38 -23.56 -14.82
C ARG A 706 -5.43 -23.92 -13.78
N LEU A 707 -5.25 -23.47 -12.53
CA LEU A 707 -6.21 -23.72 -11.46
C LEU A 707 -7.60 -23.14 -11.75
N VAL A 708 -7.66 -21.97 -12.39
CA VAL A 708 -8.92 -21.37 -12.83
C VAL A 708 -9.51 -22.19 -13.98
N ASP A 709 -8.72 -22.48 -15.01
CA ASP A 709 -9.12 -23.23 -16.21
C ASP A 709 -9.76 -24.59 -15.87
N GLU A 710 -9.10 -25.38 -15.02
CA GLU A 710 -9.57 -26.71 -14.58
C GLU A 710 -10.93 -26.69 -13.89
N LYS A 711 -11.30 -25.56 -13.27
CA LYS A 711 -12.56 -25.38 -12.52
C LYS A 711 -13.65 -24.67 -13.31
N THR A 712 -13.37 -24.31 -14.56
CA THR A 712 -14.38 -23.76 -15.47
C THR A 712 -15.27 -24.86 -16.06
N ILE A 713 -16.38 -24.47 -16.69
CA ILE A 713 -17.27 -25.40 -17.41
C ILE A 713 -16.63 -25.95 -18.70
N ASN A 714 -15.54 -25.33 -19.15
CA ASN A 714 -14.85 -25.61 -20.41
C ASN A 714 -13.31 -25.67 -20.20
N PRO A 715 -12.79 -26.64 -19.42
CA PRO A 715 -11.35 -26.79 -19.21
C PRO A 715 -10.58 -26.98 -20.52
N GLY A 716 -9.39 -26.37 -20.61
CA GLY A 716 -8.55 -26.40 -21.81
C GLY A 716 -9.10 -25.62 -23.01
N ARG A 717 -10.20 -24.87 -22.83
CA ARG A 717 -10.85 -24.07 -23.87
C ARG A 717 -10.95 -22.61 -23.48
N GLN A 718 -11.04 -21.73 -24.47
CA GLN A 718 -11.11 -20.28 -24.26
C GLN A 718 -9.93 -19.75 -23.43
N ARG A 719 -8.73 -20.28 -23.65
CA ARG A 719 -7.57 -20.00 -22.79
C ARG A 719 -7.17 -18.53 -22.80
N PHE A 720 -7.15 -17.87 -23.96
CA PHE A 720 -6.85 -16.44 -24.03
C PHE A 720 -7.93 -15.58 -23.38
N GLU A 721 -9.21 -15.96 -23.51
CA GLU A 721 -10.31 -15.28 -22.82
C GLU A 721 -10.12 -15.30 -21.31
N LYS A 722 -9.69 -16.44 -20.75
CA LYS A 722 -9.45 -16.63 -19.31
C LYS A 722 -8.35 -15.74 -18.76
N LEU A 723 -7.41 -15.30 -19.59
CA LEU A 723 -6.34 -14.40 -19.20
C LEU A 723 -6.77 -12.91 -19.19
N ILE A 724 -7.92 -12.57 -19.79
CA ILE A 724 -8.29 -11.18 -20.09
C ILE A 724 -9.64 -10.78 -19.48
N SER A 725 -10.66 -11.64 -19.56
CA SER A 725 -12.04 -11.20 -19.35
C SER A 725 -12.44 -11.12 -17.87
N GLY A 726 -13.41 -10.25 -17.60
CA GLY A 726 -13.88 -9.95 -16.25
C GLY A 726 -14.50 -11.12 -15.50
N MET A 727 -14.87 -12.21 -16.20
CA MET A 727 -15.36 -13.44 -15.59
C MET A 727 -14.26 -14.23 -14.87
N TYR A 728 -13.00 -14.10 -15.30
CA TYR A 728 -11.91 -14.97 -14.83
C TYR A 728 -10.84 -14.23 -14.01
N LEU A 729 -10.60 -12.93 -14.28
CA LEU A 729 -9.58 -12.15 -13.56
C LEU A 729 -9.76 -12.18 -12.03
N GLY A 730 -11.01 -12.16 -11.57
CA GLY A 730 -11.33 -12.23 -10.15
C GLY A 730 -10.92 -13.54 -9.49
N GLU A 731 -11.06 -14.66 -10.21
CA GLU A 731 -10.67 -15.98 -9.73
C GLU A 731 -9.15 -16.16 -9.75
N ILE A 732 -8.45 -15.57 -10.72
CA ILE A 732 -6.98 -15.52 -10.75
C ILE A 732 -6.48 -14.77 -9.52
N VAL A 733 -7.04 -13.57 -9.25
CA VAL A 733 -6.73 -12.81 -8.03
C VAL A 733 -7.02 -13.64 -6.79
N ARG A 734 -8.20 -14.25 -6.68
CA ARG A 734 -8.58 -15.09 -5.52
C ARG A 734 -7.56 -16.19 -5.25
N HIS A 735 -7.09 -16.87 -6.29
CA HIS A 735 -6.10 -17.93 -6.17
C HIS A 735 -4.72 -17.43 -5.73
N ILE A 736 -4.26 -16.27 -6.25
CA ILE A 736 -3.03 -15.64 -5.78
C ILE A 736 -3.14 -15.26 -4.29
N LEU A 737 -4.26 -14.66 -3.89
CA LEU A 737 -4.50 -14.28 -2.49
C LEU A 737 -4.54 -15.50 -1.56
N LEU A 738 -5.14 -16.62 -1.98
CA LEU A 738 -5.09 -17.87 -1.22
C LEU A 738 -3.66 -18.36 -0.98
N THR A 739 -2.83 -18.36 -2.03
CA THR A 739 -1.41 -18.75 -1.90
C THR A 739 -0.63 -17.78 -1.02
N LEU A 740 -0.92 -16.48 -1.06
CA LEU A 740 -0.31 -15.51 -0.14
C LEU A 740 -0.71 -15.76 1.32
N VAL A 741 -1.96 -16.16 1.58
CA VAL A 741 -2.40 -16.55 2.93
C VAL A 741 -1.70 -17.84 3.38
N GLU A 742 -1.61 -18.85 2.52
CA GLU A 742 -0.90 -20.11 2.81
C GLU A 742 0.59 -19.87 3.14
N LYS A 743 1.21 -18.91 2.46
CA LYS A 743 2.60 -18.46 2.72
C LYS A 743 2.73 -17.50 3.91
N GLN A 744 1.64 -17.18 4.60
CA GLN A 744 1.60 -16.23 5.74
C GLN A 744 2.00 -14.79 5.36
N LEU A 745 1.94 -14.44 4.07
CA LEU A 745 2.26 -13.11 3.54
C LEU A 745 1.06 -12.17 3.53
N LEU A 746 -0.16 -12.72 3.67
CA LEU A 746 -1.42 -11.96 3.69
C LEU A 746 -2.30 -12.43 4.86
N PHE A 747 -3.01 -11.48 5.48
CA PHE A 747 -3.91 -11.68 6.62
C PHE A 747 -3.24 -12.36 7.83
N GLN A 748 -1.90 -12.27 7.95
CA GLN A 748 -1.10 -12.97 8.95
C GLN A 748 -1.28 -14.50 8.89
N GLY A 749 -1.60 -15.06 7.72
CA GLY A 749 -1.89 -16.48 7.54
C GLY A 749 -3.17 -16.95 8.22
N ARG A 750 -4.02 -16.04 8.72
CA ARG A 750 -5.27 -16.40 9.38
C ARG A 750 -6.21 -17.06 8.37
N PRO A 751 -6.88 -18.17 8.74
CA PRO A 751 -7.90 -18.78 7.89
C PRO A 751 -8.96 -17.74 7.50
N CYS A 752 -9.20 -17.59 6.20
CA CYS A 752 -10.18 -16.67 5.64
C CYS A 752 -11.25 -17.46 4.88
N PRO A 753 -12.27 -18.04 5.55
CA PRO A 753 -13.28 -18.89 4.90
C PRO A 753 -13.98 -18.22 3.72
N LYS A 754 -14.21 -16.91 3.81
CA LYS A 754 -14.82 -16.11 2.74
C LYS A 754 -13.97 -16.07 1.48
N LEU A 755 -12.64 -16.08 1.59
CA LEU A 755 -11.72 -16.12 0.45
C LEU A 755 -11.80 -17.44 -0.35
N HIS A 756 -12.34 -18.51 0.23
CA HIS A 756 -12.63 -19.76 -0.47
C HIS A 756 -13.94 -19.71 -1.27
N THR A 757 -14.73 -18.65 -1.14
CA THR A 757 -15.97 -18.46 -1.91
C THR A 757 -15.60 -18.15 -3.36
N LYS A 758 -15.99 -19.04 -4.26
CA LYS A 758 -15.85 -18.83 -5.71
C LYS A 758 -16.57 -17.54 -6.13
N ASP A 759 -15.97 -16.79 -7.04
CA ASP A 759 -16.50 -15.57 -7.65
C ASP A 759 -16.71 -14.40 -6.64
N ILE A 760 -16.05 -14.43 -5.48
CA ILE A 760 -16.10 -13.34 -4.48
C ILE A 760 -15.59 -12.01 -5.05
N PHE A 761 -14.62 -12.04 -5.97
CA PHE A 761 -14.09 -10.86 -6.66
C PHE A 761 -14.71 -10.70 -8.06
N GLN A 762 -15.93 -10.17 -8.11
CA GLN A 762 -16.56 -9.75 -9.37
C GLN A 762 -15.78 -8.62 -10.08
N THR A 763 -15.99 -8.47 -11.39
CA THR A 763 -15.33 -7.44 -12.24
C THR A 763 -15.45 -6.01 -11.69
N LYS A 764 -16.58 -5.69 -11.05
CA LYS A 764 -16.81 -4.39 -10.42
C LYS A 764 -15.77 -4.11 -9.32
N PHE A 765 -15.43 -5.11 -8.51
CA PHE A 765 -14.43 -4.95 -7.45
C PHE A 765 -13.02 -4.71 -8.00
N LEU A 766 -12.62 -5.43 -9.05
CA LEU A 766 -11.32 -5.19 -9.70
C LEU A 766 -11.21 -3.75 -10.24
N SER A 767 -12.32 -3.25 -10.79
CA SER A 767 -12.41 -1.88 -11.31
C SER A 767 -12.34 -0.83 -10.19
N GLU A 768 -12.96 -1.10 -9.05
CA GLU A 768 -12.93 -0.20 -7.88
C GLU A 768 -11.55 -0.18 -7.22
N ILE A 769 -10.89 -1.33 -7.04
CA ILE A 769 -9.63 -1.44 -6.28
C ILE A 769 -8.48 -0.68 -6.94
N ASP A 770 -8.40 -0.67 -8.28
CA ASP A 770 -7.28 -0.05 -9.00
C ASP A 770 -7.31 1.49 -8.99
N GLY A 771 -8.49 2.09 -8.85
CA GLY A 771 -8.68 3.54 -8.91
C GLY A 771 -8.67 4.25 -7.55
N LEU A 772 -8.56 3.52 -6.45
CA LEU A 772 -8.84 4.03 -5.11
C LEU A 772 -7.62 4.11 -4.19
N ALA A 773 -7.70 5.04 -3.23
CA ALA A 773 -6.83 5.06 -2.06
C ALA A 773 -6.94 3.74 -1.28
N VAL A 774 -5.85 3.30 -0.64
CA VAL A 774 -5.78 2.02 0.08
C VAL A 774 -6.86 1.89 1.16
N GLN A 775 -7.25 3.00 1.81
CA GLN A 775 -8.33 2.98 2.80
C GLN A 775 -9.67 2.49 2.21
N HIS A 776 -10.00 2.87 0.98
CA HIS A 776 -11.22 2.38 0.35
C HIS A 776 -11.12 0.91 -0.05
N VAL A 777 -9.93 0.45 -0.45
CA VAL A 777 -9.68 -0.99 -0.69
C VAL A 777 -9.93 -1.77 0.60
N GLN A 778 -9.49 -1.26 1.75
CA GLN A 778 -9.76 -1.86 3.05
C GLN A 778 -11.27 -1.93 3.34
N THR A 779 -12.04 -0.88 3.06
CA THR A 779 -13.50 -0.88 3.19
C THR A 779 -14.17 -1.92 2.29
N ILE A 780 -13.71 -2.05 1.04
CA ILE A 780 -14.20 -3.07 0.10
C ILE A 780 -13.94 -4.47 0.65
N LEU A 781 -12.72 -4.73 1.13
CA LEU A 781 -12.36 -6.02 1.73
C LEU A 781 -13.19 -6.31 2.98
N GLN A 782 -13.44 -5.32 3.83
CA GLN A 782 -14.33 -5.45 4.98
C GLN A 782 -15.78 -5.79 4.58
N ASN A 783 -16.29 -5.18 3.51
CA ASN A 783 -17.62 -5.51 2.96
C ASN A 783 -17.71 -6.94 2.40
N LEU A 784 -16.57 -7.49 1.95
CA LEU A 784 -16.43 -8.89 1.57
C LEU A 784 -16.17 -9.83 2.78
N GLU A 785 -16.26 -9.29 4.00
CA GLU A 785 -15.96 -9.98 5.27
C GLU A 785 -14.50 -10.48 5.36
N LEU A 786 -13.59 -9.80 4.66
CA LEU A 786 -12.14 -10.01 4.72
C LEU A 786 -11.52 -8.95 5.63
N LYS A 787 -11.06 -9.37 6.82
CA LYS A 787 -10.42 -8.49 7.80
C LYS A 787 -8.98 -8.18 7.40
N ALA A 788 -8.80 -7.16 6.58
CA ALA A 788 -7.52 -6.69 6.07
C ALA A 788 -6.91 -5.57 6.94
N SER A 789 -5.60 -5.63 7.19
CA SER A 789 -4.81 -4.45 7.60
C SER A 789 -4.62 -3.48 6.42
N PHE A 790 -3.97 -2.35 6.67
CA PHE A 790 -3.57 -1.44 5.59
C PHE A 790 -2.60 -2.13 4.62
N GLU A 791 -1.60 -2.84 5.16
CA GLU A 791 -0.59 -3.59 4.39
C GLU A 791 -1.24 -4.71 3.57
N ASP A 792 -2.18 -5.45 4.17
CA ASP A 792 -2.97 -6.45 3.44
C ASP A 792 -3.71 -5.82 2.26
N SER A 793 -4.33 -4.65 2.49
CA SER A 793 -5.09 -3.92 1.46
C SER A 793 -4.18 -3.40 0.34
N ALA A 794 -2.98 -2.94 0.68
CA ALA A 794 -1.98 -2.52 -0.30
C ALA A 794 -1.49 -3.71 -1.15
N LEU A 795 -1.23 -4.86 -0.53
CA LEU A 795 -0.83 -6.07 -1.22
C LEU A 795 -1.95 -6.61 -2.13
N VAL A 796 -3.20 -6.64 -1.67
CA VAL A 796 -4.35 -7.03 -2.51
C VAL A 796 -4.46 -6.10 -3.73
N ARG A 797 -4.29 -4.78 -3.54
CA ARG A 797 -4.30 -3.83 -4.64
C ARG A 797 -3.18 -4.12 -5.65
N GLU A 798 -1.96 -4.40 -5.20
CA GLU A 798 -0.83 -4.76 -6.08
C GLU A 798 -1.12 -6.03 -6.89
N VAL A 799 -1.73 -7.05 -6.27
CA VAL A 799 -2.15 -8.28 -6.96
C VAL A 799 -3.17 -7.97 -8.05
N CYS A 800 -4.23 -7.21 -7.73
CA CYS A 800 -5.25 -6.79 -8.69
C CYS A 800 -4.64 -6.01 -9.87
N GLN A 801 -3.73 -5.07 -9.58
CA GLN A 801 -3.01 -4.28 -10.56
C GLN A 801 -2.14 -5.13 -11.48
N THR A 802 -1.42 -6.10 -10.92
CA THR A 802 -0.56 -7.00 -11.69
C THR A 802 -1.40 -7.85 -12.66
N VAL A 803 -2.52 -8.40 -12.19
CA VAL A 803 -3.42 -9.22 -13.02
C VAL A 803 -4.11 -8.40 -14.11
N SER A 804 -4.64 -7.21 -13.78
CA SER A 804 -5.34 -6.36 -14.76
C SER A 804 -4.40 -5.74 -15.79
N LEU A 805 -3.17 -5.37 -15.39
CA LEU A 805 -2.14 -4.91 -16.32
C LEU A 805 -1.78 -6.00 -17.32
N ARG A 806 -1.53 -7.24 -16.86
CA ARG A 806 -1.26 -8.38 -17.73
C ARG A 806 -2.39 -8.60 -18.75
N ALA A 807 -3.63 -8.58 -18.28
CA ALA A 807 -4.82 -8.73 -19.12
C ALA A 807 -4.90 -7.65 -20.22
N ALA A 808 -4.67 -6.38 -19.86
CA ALA A 808 -4.65 -5.28 -20.81
C ALA A 808 -3.51 -5.41 -21.83
N GLN A 809 -2.32 -5.81 -21.39
CA GLN A 809 -1.15 -6.00 -22.27
C GLN A 809 -1.37 -7.16 -23.26
N LEU A 810 -1.93 -8.29 -22.82
CA LEU A 810 -2.28 -9.42 -23.68
C LEU A 810 -3.34 -9.03 -24.72
N CYS A 811 -4.39 -8.30 -24.29
CA CYS A 811 -5.40 -7.77 -25.20
C CYS A 811 -4.77 -6.83 -26.27
N ALA A 812 -3.85 -5.96 -25.85
CA ALA A 812 -3.12 -5.08 -26.75
C ALA A 812 -2.21 -5.83 -27.72
N ALA A 813 -1.55 -6.90 -27.30
CA ALA A 813 -0.75 -7.75 -28.20
C ALA A 813 -1.62 -8.41 -29.27
N GLY A 814 -2.83 -8.86 -28.90
CA GLY A 814 -3.83 -9.34 -29.85
C GLY A 814 -4.24 -8.27 -30.86
N LEU A 815 -4.60 -7.08 -30.40
CA LEU A 815 -4.96 -5.94 -31.27
C LEU A 815 -3.80 -5.48 -32.16
N ALA A 816 -2.56 -5.51 -31.65
CA ALA A 816 -1.37 -5.16 -32.42
C ALA A 816 -1.18 -6.11 -33.60
N ALA A 817 -1.43 -7.41 -33.41
CA ALA A 817 -1.38 -8.40 -34.48
C ALA A 817 -2.43 -8.11 -35.57
N VAL A 818 -3.66 -7.74 -35.16
CA VAL A 818 -4.75 -7.36 -36.08
C VAL A 818 -4.39 -6.10 -36.88
N ALA A 819 -3.99 -5.02 -36.21
CA ALA A 819 -3.69 -3.75 -36.85
C ALA A 819 -2.49 -3.87 -37.82
N GLU A 820 -1.41 -4.53 -37.40
CA GLU A 820 -0.25 -4.77 -38.27
C GLU A 820 -0.60 -5.71 -39.43
N LYS A 821 -1.49 -6.68 -39.24
CA LYS A 821 -2.00 -7.51 -40.35
C LYS A 821 -2.73 -6.67 -41.38
N MET A 822 -3.69 -5.86 -40.96
CA MET A 822 -4.43 -4.97 -41.88
C MET A 822 -3.47 -4.03 -42.62
N ARG A 823 -2.50 -3.43 -41.92
CA ARG A 823 -1.51 -2.54 -42.51
C ARG A 823 -0.70 -3.27 -43.60
N GLN A 824 -0.23 -4.47 -43.30
CA GLN A 824 0.60 -5.27 -44.21
C GLN A 824 -0.20 -5.83 -45.39
N SER A 825 -1.40 -6.37 -45.17
CA SER A 825 -2.30 -6.86 -46.22
C SER A 825 -2.60 -5.76 -47.26
N ARG A 826 -2.71 -4.51 -46.81
CA ARG A 826 -2.99 -3.35 -47.67
C ARG A 826 -1.72 -2.70 -48.24
N GLY A 827 -0.53 -3.24 -47.95
CA GLY A 827 0.74 -2.69 -48.42
C GLY A 827 1.05 -1.27 -47.92
N LEU A 828 0.49 -0.87 -46.77
CA LEU A 828 0.59 0.50 -46.27
C LEU A 828 1.85 0.69 -45.41
N PRO A 829 2.58 1.83 -45.54
CA PRO A 829 3.67 2.15 -44.63
C PRO A 829 3.16 2.52 -43.23
N HIS A 830 2.00 3.15 -43.15
CA HIS A 830 1.31 3.51 -41.92
C HIS A 830 -0.19 3.27 -42.06
N LEU A 831 -0.84 2.80 -41.00
CA LEU A 831 -2.29 2.60 -40.95
C LEU A 831 -2.90 3.53 -39.88
N ALA A 832 -3.93 4.28 -40.23
CA ALA A 832 -4.80 4.92 -39.24
C ALA A 832 -6.11 4.14 -39.19
N VAL A 833 -6.45 3.60 -38.02
CA VAL A 833 -7.62 2.72 -37.85
C VAL A 833 -8.29 3.02 -36.52
N THR A 834 -9.61 2.89 -36.49
CA THR A 834 -10.42 3.03 -35.29
C THR A 834 -10.91 1.65 -34.84
N VAL A 835 -10.90 1.44 -33.52
CA VAL A 835 -11.41 0.25 -32.85
C VAL A 835 -12.67 0.66 -32.11
N GLY A 836 -13.81 0.12 -32.52
CA GLY A 836 -15.05 0.20 -31.75
C GLY A 836 -14.98 -0.75 -30.57
N VAL A 837 -15.14 -0.25 -29.34
CA VAL A 837 -15.02 -1.05 -28.12
C VAL A 837 -16.29 -1.04 -27.29
N ASP A 838 -16.69 -2.22 -26.80
CA ASP A 838 -17.68 -2.40 -25.75
C ASP A 838 -17.19 -3.42 -24.70
N GLY A 839 -17.88 -3.49 -23.56
CA GLY A 839 -17.60 -4.40 -22.47
C GLY A 839 -17.39 -3.70 -21.12
N THR A 840 -17.93 -4.31 -20.07
CA THR A 840 -17.94 -3.76 -18.71
C THR A 840 -16.54 -3.57 -18.14
N LEU A 841 -15.61 -4.50 -18.38
CA LEU A 841 -14.24 -4.38 -17.89
C LEU A 841 -13.52 -3.18 -18.53
N TYR A 842 -13.62 -3.02 -19.86
CA TYR A 842 -13.03 -1.87 -20.56
C TYR A 842 -13.63 -0.52 -20.12
N LYS A 843 -14.96 -0.49 -19.91
CA LYS A 843 -15.69 0.74 -19.55
C LYS A 843 -15.46 1.16 -18.10
N MET A 844 -15.45 0.20 -17.17
CA MET A 844 -15.45 0.47 -15.74
C MET A 844 -14.05 0.52 -15.13
N HIS A 845 -13.08 -0.23 -15.68
CA HIS A 845 -11.75 -0.31 -15.09
C HIS A 845 -10.93 0.94 -15.41
N PRO A 846 -10.40 1.67 -14.40
CA PRO A 846 -9.90 3.03 -14.55
C PRO A 846 -8.66 3.12 -15.45
N SER A 847 -7.79 2.10 -15.42
CA SER A 847 -6.51 2.10 -16.14
C SER A 847 -6.47 1.17 -17.36
N PHE A 848 -7.48 0.32 -17.59
CA PHE A 848 -7.37 -0.79 -18.54
C PHE A 848 -7.20 -0.30 -19.98
N SER A 849 -8.02 0.67 -20.40
CA SER A 849 -7.89 1.28 -21.73
C SER A 849 -6.55 1.98 -21.92
N LYS A 850 -6.08 2.69 -20.89
CA LYS A 850 -4.79 3.38 -20.91
C LYS A 850 -3.63 2.40 -21.07
N HIS A 851 -3.66 1.26 -20.39
CA HIS A 851 -2.64 0.22 -20.53
C HIS A 851 -2.64 -0.40 -21.93
N ILE A 852 -3.82 -0.59 -22.54
CA ILE A 852 -3.92 -1.05 -23.94
C ILE A 852 -3.25 -0.03 -24.88
N GLU A 853 -3.64 1.24 -24.79
CA GLU A 853 -3.09 2.31 -25.63
C GLU A 853 -1.57 2.47 -25.48
N GLN A 854 -1.05 2.39 -24.24
CA GLN A 854 0.39 2.46 -23.97
C GLN A 854 1.14 1.27 -24.56
N THR A 855 0.56 0.09 -24.50
CA THR A 855 1.16 -1.15 -25.03
C THR A 855 1.19 -1.14 -26.56
N LEU A 856 0.11 -0.69 -27.20
CA LEU A 856 0.04 -0.58 -28.66
C LEU A 856 1.08 0.35 -29.26
N LYS A 857 1.48 1.42 -28.56
CA LYS A 857 2.49 2.37 -29.05
C LYS A 857 3.81 1.72 -29.44
N TYR A 858 4.21 0.64 -28.76
CA TYR A 858 5.47 -0.05 -29.05
C TYR A 858 5.30 -1.40 -29.75
N LEU A 859 4.11 -2.03 -29.69
CA LEU A 859 3.83 -3.28 -30.44
C LEU A 859 3.34 -3.05 -31.88
N ALA A 860 2.69 -1.91 -32.14
CA ALA A 860 2.22 -1.53 -33.47
C ALA A 860 2.61 -0.07 -33.78
N PRO A 861 3.91 0.28 -33.80
CA PRO A 861 4.38 1.65 -33.93
C PRO A 861 4.04 2.30 -35.28
N HIS A 862 3.65 1.50 -36.28
CA HIS A 862 3.24 1.96 -37.60
C HIS A 862 1.71 2.12 -37.74
N CYS A 863 0.95 1.83 -36.68
CA CYS A 863 -0.49 1.92 -36.66
C CYS A 863 -0.96 3.00 -35.67
N ALA A 864 -1.61 4.05 -36.16
CA ALA A 864 -2.32 5.02 -35.35
C ALA A 864 -3.72 4.48 -35.01
N VAL A 865 -3.80 3.79 -33.87
CA VAL A 865 -5.04 3.16 -33.39
C VAL A 865 -5.82 4.14 -32.51
N THR A 866 -7.07 4.41 -32.88
CA THR A 866 -8.01 5.23 -32.08
C THR A 866 -9.08 4.34 -31.48
N PHE A 867 -9.51 4.57 -30.25
CA PHE A 867 -10.57 3.80 -29.61
C PHE A 867 -11.85 4.62 -29.50
N LEU A 868 -12.95 4.09 -30.03
CA LEU A 868 -14.27 4.68 -29.89
C LEU A 868 -15.14 3.77 -29.01
N ARG A 869 -15.66 4.31 -27.92
CA ARG A 869 -16.54 3.54 -27.02
C ARG A 869 -17.93 3.52 -27.60
N SER A 870 -18.52 2.33 -27.73
CA SER A 870 -19.89 2.21 -28.20
C SER A 870 -20.88 2.31 -27.03
N GLU A 871 -21.88 3.18 -27.17
CA GLU A 871 -23.11 3.14 -26.36
C GLU A 871 -24.13 2.29 -27.13
N ASP A 872 -24.52 1.15 -26.55
CA ASP A 872 -25.41 0.15 -27.18
C ASP A 872 -24.91 -0.43 -28.52
N GLY A 873 -23.61 -0.71 -28.59
CA GLY A 873 -22.92 -1.10 -29.83
C GLY A 873 -23.48 -2.31 -30.55
N SER A 874 -23.82 -3.37 -29.82
CA SER A 874 -24.39 -4.60 -30.38
C SER A 874 -25.77 -4.38 -31.02
N GLY A 875 -26.64 -3.59 -30.41
CA GLY A 875 -28.01 -3.34 -30.89
C GLY A 875 -28.06 -2.39 -32.07
N LYS A 876 -27.44 -1.20 -31.92
CA LYS A 876 -27.30 -0.21 -33.02
C LYS A 876 -26.57 -0.81 -34.21
N GLY A 877 -25.52 -1.58 -33.95
CA GLY A 877 -24.75 -2.30 -34.96
C GLY A 877 -25.55 -3.32 -35.76
N ALA A 878 -26.37 -4.14 -35.10
CA ALA A 878 -27.23 -5.10 -35.81
C ALA A 878 -28.20 -4.42 -36.78
N ALA A 879 -28.80 -3.30 -36.37
CA ALA A 879 -29.67 -2.52 -37.25
C ALA A 879 -28.90 -1.93 -38.44
N LEU A 880 -27.69 -1.42 -38.22
CA LEU A 880 -26.83 -0.91 -39.31
C LEU A 880 -26.41 -2.02 -40.29
N VAL A 881 -26.08 -3.22 -39.80
CA VAL A 881 -25.82 -4.37 -40.67
C VAL A 881 -27.07 -4.74 -41.47
N ALA A 882 -28.25 -4.75 -40.84
CA ALA A 882 -29.51 -4.98 -41.53
C ALA A 882 -29.78 -3.92 -42.61
N ALA A 883 -29.44 -2.65 -42.36
CA ALA A 883 -29.56 -1.58 -43.33
C ALA A 883 -28.61 -1.75 -44.53
N VAL A 884 -27.33 -2.04 -44.27
CA VAL A 884 -26.33 -2.33 -45.31
C VAL A 884 -26.74 -3.54 -46.15
N ALA A 885 -27.33 -4.57 -45.52
CA ALA A 885 -27.84 -5.75 -46.20
C ALA A 885 -29.02 -5.45 -47.13
N CYS A 886 -29.96 -4.63 -46.67
CA CYS A 886 -31.13 -4.26 -47.45
C CYS A 886 -30.76 -3.40 -48.68
N ARG A 887 -29.69 -2.59 -48.59
CA ARG A 887 -29.17 -1.82 -49.71
C ARG A 887 -28.68 -2.68 -50.88
N GLY A 888 -27.97 -3.78 -50.59
CA GLY A 888 -27.39 -4.65 -51.62
C GLY A 888 -28.39 -5.54 -52.36
N ALA A 889 -29.68 -5.49 -51.98
CA ALA A 889 -30.76 -6.27 -52.58
C ALA A 889 -31.65 -5.47 -53.55
N GLU A 890 -31.44 -4.15 -53.65
CA GLU A 890 -31.97 -3.27 -54.70
C GLU A 890 -30.95 -3.10 -55.83
#